data_AF-A0A9X0ADF7-F1
#
_entry.id   AF-A0A9X0ADF7-F1
#
_cell.length_a   1.000
_cell.length_b   1.000
_cell.length_c   1.000
_cell.angle_alpha   90.00
_cell.angle_beta   90.00
_cell.angle_gamma   90.00
#
_symmetry.space_group_name_H-M   'P 1'
#
loop_
_entity.id
_entity.type
_entity.pdbx_description
1 polymer ?
#
loop_
_entity_poly.entity_id
_entity_poly.type
_entity_poly.pdbx_seq_one_letter_code
_entity_poly.pdbx_strand_id
1 'polypeptide(L)'
;MSASQGMNVANGTNGATTANGPTARSPENSKMVNGTKEKRPNIFRRLIRRPKKTQPKVAGTIVATPAEINEATAKLFARLEERYADNFRAQGFEAERPFIPRKFETQRALYQWALPGSTTPSYPPHLKWIPLDDRVGLLKIFNLKRFVDVSVSLLPRIPPEISNLLFGDPYNGTTMAMLEERMMALHNEEKNVGTEPSIGYRKDWYCDAVFAQQYFTGPNPSSIALAGQTWLDRFKKAAFDQGNKEIHSLLERFNSNSFYIQDCSFFREWAGASPDAILKSDNGKRFGCASVTLFHLNADGDIHPLAIVLDYKVSMENSVTIFNKRINPKDPKDNEHDDWPWRYAKMCSLAADWTHHELTLHLNDCHFVEEASAVAAYRSFPSDHIVYKILEPHYERQTYDYLLSSYRNFNWTGNYVPTSLITRGFPLSSLNDKSDRRFHNYAYGKNMSILWPILFKFVSSMLATYYTGDADVAKDTCVSTWCNEMQSPMGGQMSTFPRIRTLDELTNAITMCIHIASPQHNAINYPQNYYMSFIPNKPPSLQQPLPGSLSALQRYKEVDVINSLPVNDPSVWIQASQLPYLLSYRVAEDQTLSAYARELRDATINPRGRFAGPGDTGRRTEGVRRAAEKLLLDLDVAARKFKENSEAMSEGIAPYYVMDPGELAVSVLI
;
A
#
# COMPACT_ATOMS: atom_id res chain seq x y z
N MET A 1 33.25 9.56 -52.31
CA MET A 1 33.07 9.77 -53.77
C MET A 1 31.57 9.72 -54.01
N SER A 2 30.87 10.67 -54.63
CA SER A 2 31.16 12.02 -55.18
C SER A 2 29.90 12.87 -54.91
N ALA A 3 29.95 14.15 -54.51
CA ALA A 3 30.24 15.34 -55.33
C ALA A 3 29.35 15.46 -56.60
N SER A 4 28.74 16.61 -56.95
CA SER A 4 28.67 17.94 -56.31
C SER A 4 27.65 18.88 -57.04
N GLN A 5 27.66 20.18 -56.75
CA GLN A 5 26.96 21.31 -57.42
C GLN A 5 25.46 21.51 -57.08
N GLY A 6 24.91 22.74 -56.95
CA GLY A 6 25.57 24.05 -56.77
C GLY A 6 24.77 25.26 -57.33
N MET A 7 24.94 26.45 -56.69
CA MET A 7 24.63 27.81 -57.23
C MET A 7 23.14 28.18 -57.49
N ASN A 8 22.67 29.45 -57.54
CA ASN A 8 23.11 30.75 -56.98
C ASN A 8 22.01 31.85 -57.18
N VAL A 9 21.96 32.89 -56.30
CA VAL A 9 21.65 34.33 -56.65
C VAL A 9 20.19 34.66 -57.14
N ALA A 10 19.55 35.84 -57.00
CA ALA A 10 19.87 37.20 -56.51
C ALA A 10 18.67 37.97 -55.86
N ASN A 11 19.01 38.92 -54.96
CA ASN A 11 18.63 40.36 -54.87
C ASN A 11 17.21 40.94 -55.13
N GLY A 12 16.88 42.02 -54.39
CA GLY A 12 15.88 43.06 -54.75
C GLY A 12 14.83 43.36 -53.65
N THR A 13 15.08 44.00 -52.50
CA THR A 13 15.43 45.40 -52.14
C THR A 13 14.39 46.51 -52.41
N ASN A 14 14.13 47.31 -51.35
CA ASN A 14 13.43 48.62 -51.28
C ASN A 14 11.87 48.63 -51.38
N GLY A 15 11.14 49.51 -50.66
CA GLY A 15 11.53 50.34 -49.51
C GLY A 15 10.66 51.59 -49.24
N ALA A 16 10.22 51.77 -47.98
CA ALA A 16 9.71 53.03 -47.36
C ALA A 16 8.40 53.65 -47.95
N THR A 17 7.74 54.70 -47.42
CA THR A 17 8.05 55.68 -46.34
C THR A 17 6.75 56.32 -45.74
N THR A 18 6.86 57.00 -44.58
CA THR A 18 5.98 58.09 -44.02
C THR A 18 4.49 57.84 -43.68
N ALA A 19 3.80 58.60 -42.81
CA ALA A 19 4.19 59.39 -41.60
C ALA A 19 2.92 59.97 -40.88
N ASN A 20 3.14 60.59 -39.70
CA ASN A 20 2.31 61.59 -38.99
C ASN A 20 1.20 61.13 -38.00
N GLY A 21 1.19 61.78 -36.81
CA GLY A 21 0.04 61.93 -35.90
C GLY A 21 -0.68 63.29 -36.11
N PRO A 22 -1.43 63.87 -35.15
CA PRO A 22 -0.95 64.07 -33.76
C PRO A 22 -2.00 64.05 -32.58
N THR A 23 -1.44 63.95 -31.36
CA THR A 23 -1.88 64.49 -30.04
C THR A 23 -3.37 64.74 -29.65
N ALA A 24 -3.79 63.97 -28.63
CA ALA A 24 -4.29 64.40 -27.30
C ALA A 24 -5.63 65.17 -27.10
N ARG A 25 -6.52 64.57 -26.27
CA ARG A 25 -6.89 65.07 -24.91
C ARG A 25 -7.75 64.04 -24.14
N SER A 26 -7.78 64.14 -22.81
CA SER A 26 -8.72 63.45 -21.90
C SER A 26 -9.74 64.47 -21.33
N PRO A 27 -10.89 64.04 -20.75
CA PRO A 27 -10.89 63.67 -19.32
C PRO A 27 -11.83 62.51 -18.90
N GLU A 28 -11.50 61.94 -17.73
CA GLU A 28 -12.35 61.37 -16.66
C GLU A 28 -13.49 60.31 -16.87
N ASN A 29 -13.34 59.23 -16.07
CA ASN A 29 -14.35 58.59 -15.21
C ASN A 29 -15.67 58.03 -15.79
N SER A 30 -15.70 56.72 -16.02
CA SER A 30 -16.74 55.86 -15.43
C SER A 30 -16.16 54.49 -15.03
N LYS A 31 -16.81 53.79 -14.08
CA LYS A 31 -16.28 52.56 -13.45
C LYS A 31 -16.74 51.32 -14.21
N MET A 32 -15.82 50.39 -14.50
CA MET A 32 -16.17 48.99 -14.83
C MET A 32 -15.73 48.02 -13.73
N VAL A 33 -16.50 46.95 -13.55
CA VAL A 33 -16.29 45.91 -12.55
C VAL A 33 -15.25 44.91 -13.06
N ASN A 34 -14.21 44.63 -12.28
CA ASN A 34 -13.19 43.64 -12.63
C ASN A 34 -13.67 42.21 -12.33
N GLY A 35 -13.61 41.34 -13.34
CA GLY A 35 -13.61 39.89 -13.13
C GLY A 35 -12.32 39.43 -12.45
N THR A 36 -12.41 38.48 -11.53
CA THR A 36 -11.27 37.97 -10.76
C THR A 36 -10.40 37.03 -11.59
N LYS A 37 -9.15 37.42 -11.86
CA LYS A 37 -8.11 36.48 -12.29
C LYS A 37 -7.65 35.63 -11.10
N GLU A 38 -7.52 34.33 -11.32
CA GLU A 38 -6.92 33.40 -10.36
C GLU A 38 -5.45 33.76 -10.08
N LYS A 39 -5.00 33.45 -8.86
CA LYS A 39 -3.60 33.63 -8.44
C LYS A 39 -2.94 32.26 -8.31
N ARG A 40 -1.93 31.97 -9.12
CA ARG A 40 -1.00 30.87 -8.86
C ARG A 40 -0.34 31.09 -7.47
N PRO A 41 -0.25 30.07 -6.60
CA PRO A 41 0.47 30.18 -5.33
C PRO A 41 1.96 30.47 -5.58
N ASN A 42 2.49 31.53 -4.96
CA ASN A 42 3.92 31.86 -5.07
C ASN A 42 4.62 31.57 -3.75
N ILE A 43 5.27 30.41 -3.67
CA ILE A 43 5.78 29.76 -2.46
C ILE A 43 6.87 30.59 -1.74
N PHE A 44 7.59 31.46 -2.46
CA PHE A 44 8.73 32.22 -1.93
C PHE A 44 8.45 33.11 -0.70
N ARG A 45 7.19 33.43 -0.38
CA ARG A 45 6.87 34.37 0.72
C ARG A 45 7.05 33.85 2.15
N ARG A 46 7.21 32.53 2.38
CA ARG A 46 7.45 31.98 3.74
C ARG A 46 8.90 32.12 4.23
N LEU A 47 9.87 32.31 3.33
CA LEU A 47 11.32 32.26 3.64
C LEU A 47 11.97 33.57 4.15
N ILE A 48 11.21 34.65 4.33
CA ILE A 48 11.77 35.97 4.72
C ILE A 48 11.30 36.40 6.11
N ARG A 49 11.90 35.81 7.16
CA ARG A 49 11.97 36.39 8.52
C ARG A 49 13.41 36.34 9.02
N ARG A 50 14.05 37.52 9.19
CA ARG A 50 15.40 37.64 9.76
C ARG A 50 15.36 37.44 11.28
N PRO A 51 16.18 36.55 11.87
CA PRO A 51 16.40 36.53 13.31
C PRO A 51 17.14 37.79 13.81
N LYS A 52 17.02 38.11 15.10
CA LYS A 52 17.88 39.11 15.76
C LYS A 52 19.26 38.50 16.05
N LYS A 53 20.31 39.32 16.04
CA LYS A 53 21.71 38.89 16.27
C LYS A 53 22.00 38.64 17.76
N THR A 54 22.56 37.48 18.07
CA THR A 54 23.42 37.21 19.24
C THR A 54 24.47 36.15 18.88
N GLN A 55 25.70 36.30 19.37
CA GLN A 55 26.88 35.44 19.13
C GLN A 55 27.98 35.82 20.15
N PRO A 56 29.10 35.07 20.30
CA PRO A 56 29.38 33.70 19.83
C PRO A 56 30.06 32.76 20.88
N LYS A 57 30.27 31.48 20.50
CA LYS A 57 31.50 30.65 20.66
C LYS A 57 31.28 29.23 21.23
N VAL A 58 31.38 28.23 20.35
CA VAL A 58 32.28 27.05 20.46
C VAL A 58 32.90 26.84 19.05
N ALA A 59 34.02 26.13 18.93
CA ALA A 59 34.80 26.02 17.69
C ALA A 59 34.52 24.74 16.87
N GLY A 60 34.94 24.72 15.60
CA GLY A 60 35.32 23.48 14.92
C GLY A 60 34.29 22.83 14.00
N THR A 61 33.47 23.57 13.27
CA THR A 61 32.63 23.00 12.19
C THR A 61 32.56 23.96 11.00
N ILE A 62 32.47 23.43 9.78
CA ILE A 62 32.27 24.23 8.56
C ILE A 62 30.82 24.71 8.55
N VAL A 63 30.58 25.89 9.10
CA VAL A 63 29.25 26.52 9.10
C VAL A 63 28.99 27.12 7.72
N ALA A 64 28.43 26.31 6.81
CA ALA A 64 27.80 26.82 5.60
C ALA A 64 26.74 27.86 5.99
N THR A 65 26.76 29.03 5.34
CA THR A 65 25.83 30.10 5.70
C THR A 65 24.40 29.74 5.27
N PRO A 66 23.35 30.30 5.91
CA PRO A 66 21.98 30.09 5.47
C PRO A 66 21.72 30.51 4.01
N ALA A 67 22.55 31.38 3.42
CA ALA A 67 22.49 31.71 2.00
C ALA A 67 22.99 30.54 1.14
N GLU A 68 24.15 29.97 1.46
CA GLU A 68 24.73 28.82 0.75
C GLU A 68 23.89 27.55 0.91
N ILE A 69 23.30 27.32 2.10
CA ILE A 69 22.37 26.20 2.33
C ILE A 69 21.09 26.38 1.48
N ASN A 70 20.51 27.59 1.44
CA ASN A 70 19.36 27.87 0.59
C ASN A 70 19.70 27.74 -0.90
N GLU A 71 20.88 28.18 -1.33
CA GLU A 71 21.33 28.07 -2.73
C GLU A 71 21.65 26.62 -3.12
N ALA A 72 22.30 25.85 -2.25
CA ALA A 72 22.57 24.42 -2.47
C ALA A 72 21.27 23.61 -2.51
N THR A 73 20.32 23.92 -1.63
CA THR A 73 18.98 23.32 -1.60
C THR A 73 18.20 23.69 -2.87
N ALA A 74 18.13 24.98 -3.23
CA ALA A 74 17.47 25.42 -4.46
C ALA A 74 18.11 24.79 -5.71
N LYS A 75 19.45 24.67 -5.77
CA LYS A 75 20.16 23.96 -6.85
C LYS A 75 19.97 22.45 -6.81
N LEU A 76 19.66 21.83 -5.67
CA LEU A 76 19.28 20.41 -5.62
C LEU A 76 17.86 20.24 -6.15
N PHE A 77 16.90 21.00 -5.62
CA PHE A 77 15.51 20.97 -6.05
C PHE A 77 15.38 21.28 -7.55
N ALA A 78 16.01 22.34 -8.06
CA ALA A 78 15.99 22.67 -9.49
C ALA A 78 16.62 21.58 -10.38
N ARG A 79 17.70 20.92 -9.93
CA ARG A 79 18.30 19.79 -10.68
C ARG A 79 17.47 18.50 -10.58
N LEU A 80 16.69 18.33 -9.51
CA LEU A 80 15.69 17.27 -9.45
C LEU A 80 14.55 17.60 -10.43
N GLU A 81 13.95 18.78 -10.33
CA GLU A 81 12.91 19.28 -11.27
C GLU A 81 13.33 19.17 -12.74
N GLU A 82 14.57 19.54 -13.09
CA GLU A 82 15.12 19.45 -14.45
C GLU A 82 15.35 17.98 -14.89
N ARG A 83 16.05 17.18 -14.08
CA ARG A 83 16.29 15.75 -14.33
C ARG A 83 15.00 14.94 -14.44
N TYR A 84 13.97 15.35 -13.71
CA TYR A 84 12.65 14.75 -13.76
C TYR A 84 11.84 15.27 -14.94
N ALA A 85 11.79 16.58 -15.20
CA ALA A 85 11.02 17.16 -16.32
C ALA A 85 11.41 16.56 -17.68
N ASP A 86 12.70 16.37 -17.95
CA ASP A 86 13.13 15.78 -19.23
C ASP A 86 12.94 14.25 -19.28
N ASN A 87 13.04 13.54 -18.14
CA ASN A 87 12.56 12.16 -18.06
C ASN A 87 11.04 12.06 -18.28
N PHE A 88 10.26 12.98 -17.72
CA PHE A 88 8.81 12.93 -17.75
C PHE A 88 8.25 13.29 -19.14
N ARG A 89 8.94 14.17 -19.87
CA ARG A 89 8.69 14.41 -21.31
C ARG A 89 9.11 13.23 -22.16
N ALA A 90 10.29 12.66 -21.95
CA ALA A 90 10.76 11.48 -22.69
C ALA A 90 9.87 10.24 -22.45
N GLN A 91 9.32 10.10 -21.24
CA GLN A 91 8.36 9.06 -20.87
C GLN A 91 6.90 9.48 -21.11
N GLY A 92 6.63 10.71 -21.53
CA GLY A 92 5.34 11.18 -22.04
C GLY A 92 4.20 11.25 -21.02
N PHE A 93 4.46 11.63 -19.76
CA PHE A 93 3.45 11.78 -18.70
C PHE A 93 2.58 13.07 -18.84
N GLU A 94 2.21 13.46 -20.06
CA GLU A 94 1.45 14.70 -20.34
C GLU A 94 0.25 14.43 -21.27
N ALA A 95 -0.89 14.01 -20.72
CA ALA A 95 -2.21 14.46 -21.17
C ALA A 95 -3.32 14.19 -20.13
N GLU A 96 -4.21 15.17 -19.91
CA GLU A 96 -5.59 14.86 -19.51
C GLU A 96 -6.43 14.71 -20.78
N ARG A 97 -7.13 13.57 -20.93
CA ARG A 97 -8.10 13.35 -22.02
C ARG A 97 -9.33 12.58 -21.52
N PRO A 98 -10.52 12.85 -22.08
CA PRO A 98 -11.69 12.01 -21.84
C PRO A 98 -11.49 10.62 -22.48
N PHE A 99 -12.25 9.65 -22.01
CA PHE A 99 -12.31 8.30 -22.59
C PHE A 99 -12.58 8.33 -24.11
N ILE A 100 -11.65 7.80 -24.91
CA ILE A 100 -11.80 7.64 -26.36
C ILE A 100 -11.97 6.15 -26.67
N PRO A 101 -13.16 5.69 -27.10
CA PRO A 101 -13.37 4.29 -27.47
C PRO A 101 -12.43 3.84 -28.58
N ARG A 102 -11.48 2.95 -28.26
CA ARG A 102 -10.60 2.31 -29.24
C ARG A 102 -11.33 1.14 -29.91
N LYS A 103 -11.04 0.90 -31.19
CA LYS A 103 -11.39 -0.37 -31.86
C LYS A 103 -10.66 -1.52 -31.15
N PHE A 104 -11.34 -2.65 -30.99
CA PHE A 104 -10.83 -3.77 -30.19
C PHE A 104 -9.50 -4.34 -30.73
N GLU A 105 -9.32 -4.38 -32.05
CA GLU A 105 -8.07 -4.82 -32.68
C GLU A 105 -6.92 -3.86 -32.37
N THR A 106 -7.18 -2.55 -32.41
CA THR A 106 -6.22 -1.50 -32.02
C THR A 106 -5.90 -1.58 -30.53
N GLN A 107 -6.91 -1.81 -29.68
CA GLN A 107 -6.75 -1.99 -28.24
C GLN A 107 -5.84 -3.20 -27.96
N ARG A 108 -6.16 -4.37 -28.50
CA ARG A 108 -5.37 -5.60 -28.35
C ARG A 108 -3.98 -5.52 -29.00
N ALA A 109 -3.77 -4.65 -29.99
CA ALA A 109 -2.47 -4.35 -30.57
C ALA A 109 -1.60 -3.46 -29.67
N LEU A 110 -2.20 -2.52 -28.92
CA LEU A 110 -1.50 -1.64 -27.98
C LEU A 110 -1.12 -2.37 -26.68
N TYR A 111 -2.06 -3.07 -26.05
CA TYR A 111 -1.80 -3.77 -24.79
C TYR A 111 -1.11 -5.13 -25.04
N GLN A 112 0.22 -5.13 -25.08
CA GLN A 112 1.03 -6.36 -25.13
C GLN A 112 1.61 -6.71 -23.77
N TRP A 113 1.64 -8.01 -23.46
CA TRP A 113 2.42 -8.53 -22.35
C TRP A 113 3.92 -8.28 -22.55
N ALA A 114 4.63 -7.95 -21.47
CA ALA A 114 6.07 -8.16 -21.39
C ALA A 114 6.36 -9.67 -21.49
N LEU A 115 7.47 -10.06 -22.11
CA LEU A 115 7.81 -11.48 -22.23
C LEU A 115 8.38 -11.98 -20.88
N PRO A 116 8.03 -13.19 -20.41
CA PRO A 116 8.64 -13.76 -19.22
C PRO A 116 10.17 -13.77 -19.32
N GLY A 117 10.87 -13.20 -18.33
CA GLY A 117 12.32 -13.05 -18.34
C GLY A 117 12.88 -11.91 -19.22
N SER A 118 12.05 -11.01 -19.75
CA SER A 118 12.53 -9.84 -20.54
C SER A 118 13.02 -8.66 -19.69
N THR A 119 13.23 -8.87 -18.39
CA THR A 119 13.70 -7.90 -17.39
C THR A 119 14.73 -8.57 -16.48
N THR A 120 15.65 -7.78 -15.93
CA THR A 120 16.66 -8.23 -14.97
C THR A 120 16.63 -7.32 -13.74
N PRO A 121 16.15 -7.78 -12.57
CA PRO A 121 15.57 -9.12 -12.31
C PRO A 121 14.22 -9.35 -13.04
N SER A 122 13.75 -10.60 -13.06
CA SER A 122 12.64 -11.03 -13.93
C SER A 122 11.26 -10.74 -13.32
N TYR A 123 10.65 -9.66 -13.78
CA TYR A 123 9.29 -9.25 -13.43
C TYR A 123 8.23 -10.22 -14.01
N PRO A 124 7.27 -10.73 -13.20
CA PRO A 124 6.02 -11.35 -13.65
C PRO A 124 5.22 -10.55 -14.72
N PRO A 125 4.16 -11.15 -15.30
CA PRO A 125 3.44 -10.57 -16.44
C PRO A 125 2.84 -9.19 -16.18
N HIS A 126 3.46 -8.18 -16.79
CA HIS A 126 3.00 -6.79 -16.82
C HIS A 126 2.82 -6.33 -18.29
N LEU A 127 2.28 -5.14 -18.49
CA LEU A 127 2.19 -4.51 -19.81
C LEU A 127 3.56 -4.01 -20.27
N LYS A 128 3.94 -4.36 -21.50
CA LYS A 128 5.23 -4.04 -22.09
C LYS A 128 5.51 -2.53 -22.22
N TRP A 129 4.48 -1.73 -22.51
CA TRP A 129 4.55 -0.28 -22.67
C TRP A 129 3.19 0.35 -22.37
N ILE A 130 3.13 1.43 -21.59
CA ILE A 130 1.91 2.22 -21.40
C ILE A 130 1.59 2.96 -22.73
N PRO A 131 0.41 2.76 -23.36
CA PRO A 131 0.01 3.47 -24.58
C PRO A 131 -0.02 4.99 -24.37
N LEU A 132 0.24 5.77 -25.42
CA LEU A 132 0.46 7.21 -25.29
C LEU A 132 -0.73 8.00 -24.72
N ASP A 133 -1.97 7.63 -25.06
CA ASP A 133 -3.15 8.33 -24.54
C ASP A 133 -3.49 7.94 -23.08
N ASP A 134 -2.81 6.94 -22.51
CA ASP A 134 -3.12 6.33 -21.20
C ASP A 134 -2.13 6.80 -20.10
N ARG A 135 -1.28 7.79 -20.39
CA ARG A 135 -0.20 8.23 -19.52
C ARG A 135 -0.65 9.37 -18.61
N VAL A 136 -0.98 9.03 -17.37
CA VAL A 136 -1.30 9.99 -16.31
C VAL A 136 -0.05 10.76 -15.84
N GLY A 137 -0.24 12.02 -15.46
CA GLY A 137 0.83 12.87 -14.93
C GLY A 137 1.20 12.50 -13.49
N LEU A 138 2.49 12.41 -13.18
CA LEU A 138 3.00 12.01 -11.85
C LEU A 138 2.53 12.89 -10.67
N LEU A 139 2.02 14.10 -10.92
CA LEU A 139 1.43 14.97 -9.89
C LEU A 139 -0.07 14.69 -9.61
N LYS A 140 -0.71 13.84 -10.42
CA LYS A 140 -2.03 13.26 -10.19
C LYS A 140 -1.92 11.93 -9.45
N ILE A 141 -0.82 11.21 -9.68
CA ILE A 141 -0.40 10.06 -8.88
C ILE A 141 0.06 10.57 -7.50
N PHE A 142 1.29 11.08 -7.41
CA PHE A 142 1.92 11.48 -6.16
C PHE A 142 1.71 12.96 -5.83
N ASN A 143 1.40 13.22 -4.55
CA ASN A 143 1.48 14.56 -3.98
C ASN A 143 2.91 15.12 -4.14
N LEU A 144 3.04 16.27 -4.82
CA LEU A 144 4.34 16.89 -5.15
C LEU A 144 5.29 17.01 -3.94
N LYS A 145 4.78 17.37 -2.75
CA LYS A 145 5.63 17.48 -1.55
C LYS A 145 6.18 16.10 -1.18
N ARG A 146 5.31 15.10 -1.03
CA ARG A 146 5.71 13.73 -0.65
C ARG A 146 6.66 13.12 -1.68
N PHE A 147 6.38 13.31 -2.97
CA PHE A 147 7.25 12.84 -4.06
C PHE A 147 8.67 13.43 -3.97
N VAL A 148 8.80 14.72 -3.68
CA VAL A 148 10.11 15.39 -3.56
C VAL A 148 10.80 15.04 -2.23
N ASP A 149 10.08 15.00 -1.10
CA ASP A 149 10.60 14.55 0.21
C ASP A 149 11.26 13.16 0.05
N VAL A 150 10.56 12.22 -0.59
CA VAL A 150 11.01 10.84 -0.80
C VAL A 150 12.09 10.75 -1.88
N SER A 151 12.00 11.52 -2.98
CA SER A 151 13.05 11.57 -4.02
C SER A 151 14.40 12.05 -3.46
N VAL A 152 14.40 12.91 -2.45
CA VAL A 152 15.63 13.28 -1.72
C VAL A 152 16.12 12.13 -0.84
N SER A 153 15.23 11.37 -0.19
CA SER A 153 15.60 10.19 0.62
C SER A 153 16.29 9.06 -0.18
N LEU A 154 15.98 8.95 -1.47
CA LEU A 154 16.53 7.95 -2.39
C LEU A 154 17.89 8.36 -3.02
N LEU A 155 18.43 9.54 -2.67
CA LEU A 155 19.75 9.95 -3.16
C LEU A 155 20.85 9.07 -2.52
N PRO A 156 21.80 8.50 -3.30
CA PRO A 156 22.89 7.67 -2.77
C PRO A 156 23.79 8.34 -1.72
N ARG A 157 23.73 9.68 -1.62
CA ARG A 157 24.33 10.46 -0.54
C ARG A 157 23.56 11.77 -0.38
N ILE A 158 22.83 11.91 0.72
CA ILE A 158 22.20 13.17 1.14
C ILE A 158 23.26 14.03 1.86
N PRO A 159 23.44 15.32 1.52
CA PRO A 159 24.30 16.21 2.29
C PRO A 159 23.77 16.37 3.73
N PRO A 160 24.62 16.34 4.79
CA PRO A 160 24.16 16.41 6.18
C PRO A 160 23.29 17.63 6.49
N GLU A 161 23.57 18.77 5.86
CA GLU A 161 22.84 20.03 6.02
C GLU A 161 21.41 19.91 5.47
N ILE A 162 21.24 19.21 4.35
CA ILE A 162 19.95 18.96 3.70
C ILE A 162 19.19 17.86 4.48
N SER A 163 19.89 16.84 4.97
CA SER A 163 19.32 15.82 5.84
C SER A 163 18.78 16.44 7.14
N ASN A 164 19.54 17.34 7.77
CA ASN A 164 19.13 17.99 9.01
C ASN A 164 18.00 19.02 8.79
N LEU A 165 18.00 19.70 7.64
CA LEU A 165 16.91 20.60 7.23
C LEU A 165 15.58 19.86 7.01
N LEU A 166 15.58 18.67 6.41
CA LEU A 166 14.37 17.95 5.99
C LEU A 166 13.93 16.84 6.97
N PHE A 167 14.86 16.21 7.69
CA PHE A 167 14.62 15.00 8.49
C PHE A 167 15.27 15.06 9.91
N GLY A 168 15.91 16.18 10.25
CA GLY A 168 16.68 16.35 11.49
C GLY A 168 18.05 15.66 11.49
N ASP A 169 18.84 15.97 12.52
CA ASP A 169 20.26 15.59 12.63
C ASP A 169 20.46 14.06 12.62
N PRO A 170 21.40 13.47 11.84
CA PRO A 170 21.64 12.02 11.84
C PRO A 170 22.03 11.46 13.22
N TYR A 171 21.06 10.76 13.81
CA TYR A 171 21.05 9.86 14.98
C TYR A 171 22.27 9.74 15.91
N ASN A 172 21.98 9.92 17.21
CA ASN A 172 22.85 9.61 18.36
C ASN A 172 22.05 8.98 19.52
N GLY A 173 20.92 8.32 19.22
CA GLY A 173 20.02 7.73 20.21
C GLY A 173 20.52 6.37 20.71
N THR A 174 20.84 6.26 22.00
CA THR A 174 21.39 5.04 22.62
C THR A 174 20.38 4.24 23.46
N THR A 175 19.17 4.76 23.63
CA THR A 175 18.05 4.18 24.39
C THR A 175 16.74 4.34 23.61
N MET A 176 15.72 3.53 23.92
CA MET A 176 14.38 3.64 23.33
C MET A 176 13.72 4.97 23.71
N ALA A 177 13.88 5.41 24.96
CA ALA A 177 13.38 6.71 25.43
C ALA A 177 13.92 7.87 24.57
N MET A 178 15.20 7.86 24.20
CA MET A 178 15.76 8.88 23.29
C MET A 178 15.20 8.82 21.86
N LEU A 179 14.76 7.64 21.39
CA LEU A 179 14.10 7.50 20.08
C LEU A 179 12.64 8.00 20.12
N GLU A 180 11.93 7.75 21.23
CA GLU A 180 10.58 8.25 21.50
C GLU A 180 10.57 9.78 21.68
N GLU A 181 11.45 10.32 22.52
CA GLU A 181 11.65 11.77 22.70
C GLU A 181 12.02 12.47 21.39
N ARG A 182 12.93 11.87 20.60
CA ARG A 182 13.28 12.39 19.27
C ARG A 182 12.08 12.41 18.32
N MET A 183 11.27 11.36 18.29
CA MET A 183 10.08 11.30 17.43
C MET A 183 9.10 12.42 17.78
N MET A 184 8.84 12.63 19.07
CA MET A 184 8.02 13.74 19.56
C MET A 184 8.62 15.11 19.22
N ALA A 185 9.95 15.28 19.36
CA ALA A 185 10.63 16.52 18.99
C ALA A 185 10.52 16.82 17.48
N LEU A 186 10.80 15.83 16.62
CA LEU A 186 10.67 15.98 15.16
C LEU A 186 9.23 16.33 14.74
N HIS A 187 8.21 15.75 15.38
CA HIS A 187 6.82 16.09 15.12
C HIS A 187 6.53 17.55 15.49
N ASN A 188 6.94 17.98 16.69
CA ASN A 188 6.78 19.36 17.16
C ASN A 188 7.57 20.40 16.34
N GLU A 189 8.63 19.99 15.65
CA GLU A 189 9.46 20.84 14.78
C GLU A 189 8.97 20.92 13.31
N GLU A 190 7.87 20.25 12.94
CA GLU A 190 7.44 20.03 11.53
C GLU A 190 8.52 19.31 10.67
N LYS A 191 9.41 18.52 11.30
CA LYS A 191 10.53 17.79 10.67
C LYS A 191 10.40 16.26 10.70
N ASN A 192 9.32 15.72 11.28
CA ASN A 192 9.04 14.29 11.19
C ASN A 192 8.67 13.93 9.73
N VAL A 193 8.48 12.65 9.47
CA VAL A 193 7.83 12.20 8.25
C VAL A 193 6.36 12.62 8.28
N GLY A 194 6.10 13.81 7.73
CA GLY A 194 4.78 14.43 7.69
C GLY A 194 4.32 15.00 9.04
N THR A 195 3.00 15.05 9.21
CA THR A 195 2.31 15.58 10.41
C THR A 195 1.25 14.61 10.96
N GLU A 196 1.15 13.43 10.35
CA GLU A 196 0.14 12.41 10.62
C GLU A 196 0.35 11.74 12.00
N PRO A 197 -0.72 11.17 12.59
CA PRO A 197 -0.61 10.30 13.76
C PRO A 197 0.29 9.09 13.50
N SER A 198 1.06 8.67 14.50
CA SER A 198 1.91 7.48 14.44
C SER A 198 1.96 6.76 15.79
N ILE A 199 2.18 5.44 15.76
CA ILE A 199 2.05 4.55 16.92
C ILE A 199 3.03 4.89 18.05
N GLY A 200 4.21 5.43 17.74
CA GLY A 200 5.20 5.86 18.73
C GLY A 200 4.78 7.06 19.59
N TYR A 201 3.66 7.72 19.28
CA TYR A 201 3.05 8.70 20.19
C TYR A 201 2.33 8.05 21.39
N ARG A 202 2.16 6.73 21.38
CA ARG A 202 1.66 5.94 22.53
C ARG A 202 2.80 5.57 23.47
N LYS A 203 2.57 5.62 24.78
CA LYS A 203 3.55 5.15 25.80
C LYS A 203 3.61 3.62 25.98
N ASP A 204 2.67 2.89 25.39
CA ASP A 204 2.49 1.44 25.50
C ASP A 204 2.67 0.71 24.15
N TRP A 205 3.31 1.36 23.16
CA TRP A 205 3.44 0.85 21.78
C TRP A 205 4.06 -0.56 21.69
N TYR A 206 4.95 -0.89 22.64
CA TYR A 206 5.67 -2.17 22.72
C TYR A 206 4.88 -3.30 23.39
N CYS A 207 3.74 -3.01 24.01
CA CYS A 207 2.98 -3.99 24.80
C CYS A 207 2.33 -5.07 23.93
N ASP A 208 2.17 -6.27 24.49
CA ASP A 208 1.65 -7.48 23.86
C ASP A 208 0.31 -7.28 23.14
N ALA A 209 -0.59 -6.51 23.75
CA ALA A 209 -1.89 -6.18 23.16
C ALA A 209 -1.74 -5.30 21.91
N VAL A 210 -0.84 -4.30 21.94
CA VAL A 210 -0.59 -3.39 20.81
C VAL A 210 0.19 -4.08 19.68
N PHE A 211 1.08 -5.02 20.04
CA PHE A 211 1.73 -5.92 19.09
C PHE A 211 0.72 -6.85 18.40
N ALA A 212 -0.08 -7.60 19.16
CA ALA A 212 -0.97 -8.61 18.59
C ALA A 212 -2.14 -8.00 17.81
N GLN A 213 -2.66 -6.84 18.24
CA GLN A 213 -3.72 -6.12 17.53
C GLN A 213 -3.30 -5.62 16.13
N GLN A 214 -1.99 -5.49 15.84
CA GLN A 214 -1.52 -5.16 14.48
C GLN A 214 -1.88 -6.25 13.44
N TYR A 215 -2.06 -7.49 13.86
CA TYR A 215 -2.52 -8.58 12.99
C TYR A 215 -4.05 -8.60 12.78
N PHE A 216 -4.80 -7.72 13.45
CA PHE A 216 -6.26 -7.54 13.28
C PHE A 216 -6.64 -6.21 12.64
N THR A 217 -5.91 -5.12 12.94
CA THR A 217 -6.21 -3.75 12.48
C THR A 217 -4.96 -2.94 12.08
N GLY A 218 -3.82 -3.61 11.88
CA GLY A 218 -2.61 -3.03 11.30
C GLY A 218 -2.55 -3.15 9.77
N PRO A 219 -1.36 -2.97 9.17
CA PRO A 219 -1.15 -3.07 7.72
C PRO A 219 -1.30 -4.51 7.17
N ASN A 220 -1.16 -5.53 8.02
CA ASN A 220 -1.42 -6.93 7.68
C ASN A 220 -2.55 -7.53 8.54
N PRO A 221 -3.82 -7.24 8.22
CA PRO A 221 -4.96 -7.84 8.89
C PRO A 221 -5.44 -9.14 8.21
N SER A 222 -4.84 -9.52 7.08
CA SER A 222 -5.40 -10.50 6.14
C SER A 222 -4.67 -11.84 6.06
N SER A 223 -3.45 -11.97 6.59
CA SER A 223 -2.70 -13.24 6.53
C SER A 223 -2.70 -14.08 7.82
N ILE A 224 -3.05 -13.50 8.97
CA ILE A 224 -3.23 -14.29 10.20
C ILE A 224 -4.33 -15.36 10.03
N ALA A 225 -4.07 -16.58 10.49
CA ALA A 225 -4.94 -17.74 10.32
C ALA A 225 -4.93 -18.64 11.56
N LEU A 226 -5.84 -19.62 11.65
CA LEU A 226 -5.75 -20.67 12.68
C LEU A 226 -4.41 -21.41 12.60
N ALA A 227 -3.80 -21.70 13.76
CA ALA A 227 -2.51 -22.37 13.82
C ALA A 227 -2.55 -23.80 13.24
N GLY A 228 -3.66 -24.50 13.43
CA GLY A 228 -3.81 -25.89 13.04
C GLY A 228 -2.96 -26.85 13.87
N GLN A 229 -3.27 -28.14 13.78
CA GLN A 229 -2.73 -29.15 14.69
C GLN A 229 -1.19 -29.27 14.60
N THR A 230 -0.62 -29.25 13.39
CA THR A 230 0.82 -29.37 13.15
C THR A 230 1.65 -28.31 13.87
N TRP A 231 1.21 -27.05 13.86
CA TRP A 231 1.91 -25.99 14.59
C TRP A 231 1.68 -26.08 16.10
N LEU A 232 0.45 -26.41 16.54
CA LEU A 232 0.18 -26.61 17.97
C LEU A 232 1.05 -27.71 18.58
N ASP A 233 1.25 -28.82 17.89
CA ASP A 233 2.07 -29.92 18.41
C ASP A 233 3.58 -29.60 18.37
N ARG A 234 4.04 -28.83 17.38
CA ARG A 234 5.39 -28.22 17.37
C ARG A 234 5.60 -27.31 18.59
N PHE A 235 4.67 -26.41 18.88
CA PHE A 235 4.78 -25.50 20.03
C PHE A 235 4.61 -26.21 21.38
N LYS A 236 3.73 -27.21 21.51
CA LYS A 236 3.63 -28.06 22.71
C LYS A 236 4.94 -28.78 23.01
N LYS A 237 5.57 -29.39 21.98
CA LYS A 237 6.87 -30.05 22.13
C LYS A 237 7.95 -29.04 22.53
N ALA A 238 8.05 -27.91 21.84
CA ALA A 238 9.02 -26.86 22.19
C ALA A 238 8.81 -26.31 23.62
N ALA A 239 7.57 -26.18 24.10
CA ALA A 239 7.27 -25.79 25.47
C ALA A 239 7.68 -26.87 26.49
N PHE A 240 7.43 -28.15 26.18
CA PHE A 240 7.85 -29.29 26.99
C PHE A 240 9.38 -29.37 27.11
N ASP A 241 10.09 -29.31 25.97
CA ASP A 241 11.56 -29.39 25.89
C ASP A 241 12.25 -28.22 26.63
N GLN A 242 11.61 -27.04 26.67
CA GLN A 242 12.06 -25.88 27.45
C GLN A 242 11.59 -25.90 28.93
N GLY A 243 10.82 -26.90 29.35
CA GLY A 243 10.26 -27.00 30.69
C GLY A 243 9.13 -26.00 31.00
N ASN A 244 8.60 -25.29 30.01
CA ASN A 244 7.50 -24.34 30.16
C ASN A 244 6.16 -25.06 30.29
N LYS A 245 5.89 -25.55 31.50
CA LYS A 245 4.66 -26.27 31.87
C LYS A 245 3.40 -25.43 31.68
N GLU A 246 3.47 -24.12 31.89
CA GLU A 246 2.30 -23.24 31.82
C GLU A 246 1.79 -23.10 30.38
N ILE A 247 2.68 -22.80 29.43
CA ILE A 247 2.33 -22.80 28.00
C ILE A 247 1.91 -24.20 27.55
N HIS A 248 2.63 -25.25 27.94
CA HIS A 248 2.28 -26.62 27.55
C HIS A 248 0.85 -26.99 27.99
N SER A 249 0.52 -26.80 29.27
CA SER A 249 -0.83 -27.02 29.80
C SER A 249 -1.90 -26.09 29.22
N LEU A 250 -1.54 -24.88 28.77
CA LEU A 250 -2.45 -23.98 28.07
C LEU A 250 -2.79 -24.53 26.68
N LEU A 251 -1.79 -24.97 25.92
CA LEU A 251 -1.93 -25.56 24.58
C LEU A 251 -2.64 -26.93 24.58
N GLU A 252 -2.68 -27.63 25.72
CA GLU A 252 -3.50 -28.84 25.91
C GLU A 252 -4.95 -28.54 26.34
N ARG A 253 -5.17 -27.47 27.11
CA ARG A 253 -6.47 -27.17 27.74
C ARG A 253 -7.46 -26.45 26.81
N PHE A 254 -6.97 -25.50 26.03
CA PHE A 254 -7.84 -24.70 25.16
C PHE A 254 -8.11 -25.39 23.82
N ASN A 255 -9.24 -25.04 23.19
CA ASN A 255 -9.64 -25.59 21.91
C ASN A 255 -8.63 -25.18 20.82
N SER A 256 -8.29 -26.08 19.88
CA SER A 256 -7.39 -25.76 18.77
C SER A 256 -7.85 -24.54 17.95
N ASN A 257 -9.16 -24.28 17.90
CA ASN A 257 -9.77 -23.14 17.21
C ASN A 257 -9.73 -21.81 17.99
N SER A 258 -9.08 -21.72 19.16
CA SER A 258 -8.74 -20.42 19.78
C SER A 258 -7.28 -20.01 19.53
N PHE A 259 -6.49 -20.80 18.79
CA PHE A 259 -5.09 -20.49 18.49
C PHE A 259 -4.89 -20.03 17.05
N TYR A 260 -4.25 -18.89 16.90
CA TYR A 260 -3.94 -18.27 15.62
C TYR A 260 -2.44 -18.16 15.42
N ILE A 261 -1.99 -18.06 14.17
CA ILE A 261 -0.60 -18.00 13.79
C ILE A 261 -0.36 -16.93 12.73
N GLN A 262 0.74 -16.19 12.87
CA GLN A 262 1.40 -15.53 11.76
C GLN A 262 2.60 -16.39 11.37
N ASP A 263 2.59 -16.97 10.17
CA ASP A 263 3.63 -17.83 9.65
C ASP A 263 4.35 -17.12 8.49
N CYS A 264 5.65 -16.86 8.64
CA CYS A 264 6.54 -16.35 7.58
C CYS A 264 7.71 -17.34 7.33
N SER A 265 7.55 -18.62 7.70
CA SER A 265 8.59 -19.66 7.55
C SER A 265 8.97 -19.92 6.09
N PHE A 266 8.00 -19.77 5.19
CA PHE A 266 8.16 -19.92 3.73
C PHE A 266 9.17 -18.94 3.09
N PHE A 267 9.57 -17.87 3.79
CA PHE A 267 10.61 -16.94 3.35
C PHE A 267 11.91 -17.66 2.97
N ARG A 268 12.27 -18.74 3.66
CA ARG A 268 13.48 -19.50 3.36
C ARG A 268 13.39 -20.25 2.04
N GLU A 269 12.24 -20.85 1.73
CA GLU A 269 11.98 -21.48 0.45
C GLU A 269 12.01 -20.45 -0.68
N TRP A 270 11.31 -19.32 -0.51
CA TRP A 270 11.22 -18.28 -1.54
C TRP A 270 12.56 -17.57 -1.79
N ALA A 271 13.44 -17.47 -0.78
CA ALA A 271 14.79 -16.96 -0.91
C ALA A 271 15.81 -18.01 -1.42
N GLY A 272 15.39 -19.26 -1.65
CA GLY A 272 16.31 -20.37 -1.98
C GLY A 272 17.34 -20.68 -0.87
N ALA A 273 17.06 -20.27 0.37
CA ALA A 273 17.99 -20.32 1.48
C ALA A 273 18.08 -21.73 2.08
N SER A 274 19.29 -22.29 2.19
CA SER A 274 19.50 -23.54 2.91
C SER A 274 19.15 -23.39 4.41
N PRO A 275 18.85 -24.49 5.12
CA PRO A 275 18.47 -24.44 6.54
C PRO A 275 19.38 -23.58 7.42
N ASP A 276 20.70 -23.69 7.24
CA ASP A 276 21.70 -22.98 8.06
C ASP A 276 22.20 -21.67 7.45
N ALA A 277 21.69 -21.26 6.28
CA ALA A 277 21.98 -19.94 5.73
C ALA A 277 21.42 -18.85 6.66
N ILE A 278 22.27 -17.85 6.96
CA ILE A 278 21.83 -16.60 7.59
C ILE A 278 21.11 -15.78 6.53
N LEU A 279 19.83 -15.45 6.75
CA LEU A 279 19.09 -14.53 5.89
C LEU A 279 19.68 -13.13 6.03
N LYS A 280 20.41 -12.66 5.01
CA LYS A 280 21.11 -11.36 4.99
C LYS A 280 21.16 -10.75 3.61
N SER A 281 21.33 -9.44 3.53
CA SER A 281 21.58 -8.71 2.27
C SER A 281 22.98 -9.00 1.70
N ASP A 282 23.15 -8.81 0.38
CA ASP A 282 24.43 -9.07 -0.34
C ASP A 282 25.62 -8.31 0.26
N ASN A 283 25.39 -7.08 0.71
CA ASN A 283 26.39 -6.24 1.38
C ASN A 283 26.69 -6.65 2.84
N GLY A 284 26.04 -7.70 3.34
CA GLY A 284 26.23 -8.27 4.67
C GLY A 284 25.76 -7.42 5.86
N LYS A 285 25.11 -6.27 5.62
CA LYS A 285 24.74 -5.31 6.67
C LYS A 285 23.37 -5.55 7.31
N ARG A 286 22.41 -6.10 6.55
CA ARG A 286 21.02 -6.25 6.99
C ARG A 286 20.67 -7.74 7.11
N PHE A 287 19.80 -8.06 8.05
CA PHE A 287 19.41 -9.42 8.39
C PHE A 287 17.88 -9.56 8.36
N GLY A 288 17.40 -10.63 7.75
CA GLY A 288 15.99 -10.98 7.63
C GLY A 288 15.57 -12.05 8.66
N CYS A 289 14.26 -12.25 8.79
CA CYS A 289 13.68 -13.20 9.75
C CYS A 289 12.56 -14.00 9.06
N ALA A 290 12.62 -15.33 9.08
CA ALA A 290 11.51 -16.21 8.69
C ALA A 290 10.64 -16.54 9.92
N SER A 291 10.12 -15.50 10.58
CA SER A 291 9.50 -15.65 11.90
C SER A 291 8.18 -16.41 11.88
N VAL A 292 7.85 -17.04 13.01
CA VAL A 292 6.54 -17.70 13.20
C VAL A 292 6.02 -17.35 14.60
N THR A 293 4.85 -16.73 14.68
CA THR A 293 4.27 -16.23 15.94
C THR A 293 2.94 -16.88 16.25
N LEU A 294 2.83 -17.48 17.44
CA LEU A 294 1.62 -18.11 17.95
C LEU A 294 0.85 -17.15 18.87
N PHE A 295 -0.47 -17.06 18.66
CA PHE A 295 -1.40 -16.27 19.44
C PHE A 295 -2.52 -17.13 20.03
N HIS A 296 -3.10 -16.68 21.14
CA HIS A 296 -4.36 -17.17 21.69
C HIS A 296 -5.41 -16.06 21.66
N LEU A 297 -6.56 -16.34 21.05
CA LEU A 297 -7.72 -15.46 21.00
C LEU A 297 -8.66 -15.79 22.17
N ASN A 298 -8.78 -14.86 23.11
CA ASN A 298 -9.59 -15.06 24.31
C ASN A 298 -11.08 -14.87 24.01
N ALA A 299 -11.95 -15.45 24.85
CA ALA A 299 -13.40 -15.36 24.69
C ALA A 299 -13.93 -13.91 24.66
N ASP A 300 -13.27 -13.01 25.39
CA ASP A 300 -13.59 -11.58 25.45
C ASP A 300 -13.21 -10.80 24.17
N GLY A 301 -12.41 -11.40 23.28
CA GLY A 301 -11.95 -10.83 22.01
C GLY A 301 -10.50 -10.34 21.98
N ASP A 302 -9.80 -10.35 23.12
CA ASP A 302 -8.40 -9.95 23.19
C ASP A 302 -7.49 -11.05 22.61
N ILE A 303 -6.69 -10.72 21.59
CA ILE A 303 -5.65 -11.59 21.03
C ILE A 303 -4.33 -11.39 21.79
N HIS A 304 -3.71 -12.48 22.24
CA HIS A 304 -2.51 -12.45 23.09
C HIS A 304 -1.37 -13.30 22.50
N PRO A 305 -0.13 -12.78 22.39
CA PRO A 305 1.01 -13.51 21.82
C PRO A 305 1.63 -14.46 22.85
N LEU A 306 1.74 -15.75 22.49
CA LEU A 306 2.24 -16.81 23.37
C LEU A 306 3.68 -17.23 23.06
N ALA A 307 4.07 -17.26 21.79
CA ALA A 307 5.38 -17.76 21.37
C ALA A 307 5.84 -17.10 20.06
N ILE A 308 7.14 -16.89 19.92
CA ILE A 308 7.77 -16.41 18.69
C ILE A 308 8.98 -17.29 18.39
N VAL A 309 9.00 -17.86 17.18
CA VAL A 309 10.21 -18.36 16.52
C VAL A 309 10.82 -17.19 15.77
N LEU A 310 12.08 -16.83 16.06
CA LEU A 310 12.72 -15.67 15.43
C LEU A 310 12.91 -15.89 13.92
N ASP A 311 13.36 -17.09 13.57
CA ASP A 311 13.69 -17.52 12.20
C ASP A 311 13.51 -19.04 12.17
N TYR A 312 12.42 -19.51 11.58
CA TYR A 312 12.09 -20.93 11.49
C TYR A 312 12.88 -21.57 10.36
N LYS A 313 13.86 -22.41 10.68
CA LYS A 313 14.73 -23.05 9.68
C LYS A 313 14.08 -24.23 8.96
N VAL A 314 13.73 -25.26 9.74
CA VAL A 314 13.18 -26.56 9.30
C VAL A 314 12.33 -27.19 10.41
N SER A 315 12.79 -27.06 11.66
CA SER A 315 12.11 -27.55 12.85
C SER A 315 12.34 -26.60 14.05
N MET A 316 11.57 -26.79 15.12
CA MET A 316 11.65 -25.97 16.34
C MET A 316 13.01 -26.10 17.04
N GLU A 317 13.62 -27.29 17.01
CA GLU A 317 14.88 -27.63 17.67
C GLU A 317 16.09 -26.93 17.01
N ASN A 318 16.00 -26.65 15.71
CA ASN A 318 17.01 -25.94 14.95
C ASN A 318 16.83 -24.40 15.00
N SER A 319 15.73 -23.92 15.58
CA SER A 319 15.27 -22.53 15.50
C SER A 319 15.20 -21.90 16.90
N VAL A 320 15.44 -20.60 17.03
CA VAL A 320 15.29 -19.94 18.35
C VAL A 320 13.82 -19.62 18.58
N THR A 321 13.20 -20.39 19.47
CA THR A 321 11.82 -20.19 19.94
C THR A 321 11.84 -19.63 21.36
N ILE A 322 11.17 -18.50 21.58
CA ILE A 322 10.92 -17.92 22.90
C ILE A 322 9.41 -17.90 23.18
N PHE A 323 9.06 -18.21 24.42
CA PHE A 323 7.69 -18.11 24.94
C PHE A 323 7.51 -16.83 25.75
N ASN A 324 6.32 -16.25 25.69
CA ASN A 324 5.95 -15.11 26.52
C ASN A 324 5.93 -15.53 28.01
N LYS A 325 6.34 -14.62 28.90
CA LYS A 325 6.21 -14.77 30.36
C LYS A 325 4.76 -14.56 30.82
N ARG A 326 3.95 -13.86 30.02
CA ARG A 326 2.52 -13.62 30.22
C ARG A 326 1.74 -14.60 29.34
N ILE A 327 0.78 -15.31 29.93
CA ILE A 327 -0.04 -16.33 29.24
C ILE A 327 -1.49 -15.85 29.01
N ASN A 328 -1.88 -14.76 29.67
CA ASN A 328 -3.18 -14.10 29.52
C ASN A 328 -2.99 -12.59 29.32
N PRO A 329 -3.82 -11.91 28.49
CA PRO A 329 -3.72 -10.45 28.32
C PRO A 329 -3.98 -9.66 29.62
N LYS A 330 -4.64 -10.28 30.61
CA LYS A 330 -4.94 -9.71 31.93
C LYS A 330 -3.85 -9.95 32.99
N ASP A 331 -2.77 -10.66 32.65
CA ASP A 331 -1.61 -10.81 33.52
C ASP A 331 -0.94 -9.43 33.77
N PRO A 332 -0.25 -9.21 34.91
CA PRO A 332 0.44 -7.95 35.19
C PRO A 332 1.37 -7.50 34.05
N LYS A 333 1.36 -6.19 33.76
CA LYS A 333 2.08 -5.59 32.61
C LYS A 333 3.43 -4.98 32.97
N ASP A 334 3.77 -4.96 34.26
CA ASP A 334 4.86 -4.16 34.82
C ASP A 334 6.24 -4.51 34.25
N ASN A 335 6.41 -5.75 33.76
CA ASN A 335 7.64 -6.23 33.13
C ASN A 335 7.71 -6.00 31.61
N GLU A 336 6.62 -5.58 30.94
CA GLU A 336 6.57 -5.52 29.46
C GLU A 336 7.55 -4.50 28.85
N HIS A 337 7.89 -3.43 29.59
CA HIS A 337 8.88 -2.44 29.17
C HIS A 337 10.29 -3.02 29.13
N ASP A 338 10.69 -3.75 30.18
CA ASP A 338 12.07 -4.21 30.39
C ASP A 338 12.32 -5.64 29.93
N ASP A 339 11.32 -6.32 29.36
CA ASP A 339 11.47 -7.65 28.76
C ASP A 339 12.14 -7.57 27.38
N TRP A 340 13.38 -7.10 27.33
CA TRP A 340 14.16 -6.90 26.12
C TRP A 340 14.30 -8.16 25.23
N PRO A 341 14.47 -9.39 25.76
CA PRO A 341 14.41 -10.61 24.96
C PRO A 341 13.06 -10.80 24.22
N TRP A 342 11.94 -10.45 24.87
CA TRP A 342 10.61 -10.55 24.27
C TRP A 342 10.29 -9.37 23.34
N ARG A 343 10.72 -8.14 23.67
CA ARG A 343 10.64 -6.97 22.77
C ARG A 343 11.46 -7.22 21.49
N TYR A 344 12.64 -7.84 21.59
CA TYR A 344 13.43 -8.26 20.43
C TYR A 344 12.70 -9.30 19.57
N ALA A 345 12.06 -10.29 20.19
CA ALA A 345 11.29 -11.30 19.46
C ALA A 345 10.08 -10.69 18.73
N LYS A 346 9.35 -9.79 19.39
CA LYS A 346 8.27 -9.00 18.75
C LYS A 346 8.80 -8.17 17.57
N MET A 347 9.99 -7.59 17.68
CA MET A 347 10.65 -6.88 16.59
C MET A 347 11.06 -7.80 15.41
N CYS A 348 11.54 -9.02 15.66
CA CYS A 348 11.76 -10.02 14.59
C CYS A 348 10.45 -10.33 13.85
N SER A 349 9.38 -10.59 14.61
CA SER A 349 8.05 -10.89 14.05
C SER A 349 7.49 -9.72 13.22
N LEU A 350 7.66 -8.47 13.66
CA LEU A 350 7.24 -7.30 12.89
C LEU A 350 8.16 -6.98 11.70
N ALA A 351 9.43 -7.37 11.72
CA ALA A 351 10.33 -7.26 10.55
C ALA A 351 10.03 -8.32 9.48
N ALA A 352 9.68 -9.54 9.89
CA ALA A 352 9.12 -10.55 9.00
C ALA A 352 7.78 -10.07 8.43
N ASP A 353 6.90 -9.53 9.28
CA ASP A 353 5.60 -8.98 8.88
C ASP A 353 5.72 -7.76 7.95
N TRP A 354 6.76 -6.92 8.08
CA TRP A 354 7.04 -5.83 7.14
C TRP A 354 7.31 -6.37 5.74
N THR A 355 8.15 -7.41 5.65
CA THR A 355 8.50 -8.06 4.38
C THR A 355 7.29 -8.76 3.76
N HIS A 356 6.46 -9.43 4.58
CA HIS A 356 5.24 -10.11 4.12
C HIS A 356 4.17 -9.11 3.66
N HIS A 357 3.97 -8.04 4.42
CA HIS A 357 3.01 -6.98 4.13
C HIS A 357 3.37 -6.21 2.86
N GLU A 358 4.53 -5.56 2.80
CA GLU A 358 4.86 -4.69 1.66
C GLU A 358 5.04 -5.49 0.38
N LEU A 359 5.62 -6.70 0.45
CA LEU A 359 5.85 -7.48 -0.75
C LEU A 359 4.60 -8.30 -1.12
N THR A 360 4.22 -9.31 -0.34
CA THR A 360 3.09 -10.18 -0.72
C THR A 360 1.77 -9.44 -0.76
N LEU A 361 1.33 -8.83 0.34
CA LEU A 361 -0.07 -8.38 0.44
C LEU A 361 -0.31 -7.06 -0.30
N HIS A 362 0.63 -6.13 -0.20
CA HIS A 362 0.55 -4.82 -0.83
C HIS A 362 0.97 -4.94 -2.30
N LEU A 363 2.26 -5.05 -2.57
CA LEU A 363 2.83 -4.90 -3.91
C LEU A 363 2.45 -6.04 -4.87
N ASN A 364 2.29 -7.29 -4.39
CA ASN A 364 1.83 -8.40 -5.23
C ASN A 364 0.31 -8.55 -5.31
N ASP A 365 -0.32 -8.86 -4.19
CA ASP A 365 -1.74 -9.25 -4.14
C ASP A 365 -2.68 -8.09 -4.52
N CYS A 366 -2.19 -6.84 -4.45
CA CYS A 366 -2.82 -5.69 -5.11
C CYS A 366 -2.21 -5.40 -6.48
N HIS A 367 -1.10 -4.65 -6.56
CA HIS A 367 -0.66 -4.03 -7.82
C HIS A 367 -0.43 -5.02 -8.97
N PHE A 368 0.13 -6.21 -8.73
CA PHE A 368 0.42 -7.15 -9.82
C PHE A 368 -0.72 -8.04 -10.23
N VAL A 369 -1.45 -8.54 -9.23
CA VAL A 369 -2.66 -9.32 -9.50
C VAL A 369 -3.67 -8.44 -10.26
N GLU A 370 -3.74 -7.15 -9.92
CA GLU A 370 -4.50 -6.15 -10.66
C GLU A 370 -3.91 -5.83 -12.04
N GLU A 371 -2.62 -5.49 -12.14
CA GLU A 371 -1.94 -5.13 -13.39
C GLU A 371 -2.12 -6.20 -14.48
N ALA A 372 -2.02 -7.48 -14.12
CA ALA A 372 -2.26 -8.59 -15.02
C ALA A 372 -3.75 -8.75 -15.36
N SER A 373 -4.65 -8.61 -14.39
CA SER A 373 -6.11 -8.60 -14.61
C SER A 373 -6.53 -7.52 -15.60
N ALA A 374 -5.94 -6.33 -15.48
CA ALA A 374 -6.11 -5.21 -16.37
C ALA A 374 -5.66 -5.54 -17.79
N VAL A 375 -4.43 -6.03 -17.97
CA VAL A 375 -3.88 -6.35 -19.30
C VAL A 375 -4.71 -7.45 -19.97
N ALA A 376 -5.10 -8.49 -19.24
CA ALA A 376 -5.98 -9.53 -19.77
C ALA A 376 -7.36 -8.96 -20.17
N ALA A 377 -7.96 -8.08 -19.36
CA ALA A 377 -9.24 -7.44 -19.67
C ALA A 377 -9.15 -6.54 -20.92
N TYR A 378 -8.16 -5.65 -20.99
CA TYR A 378 -7.90 -4.78 -22.16
C TYR A 378 -7.65 -5.57 -23.46
N ARG A 379 -7.16 -6.81 -23.37
CA ARG A 379 -6.90 -7.70 -24.51
C ARG A 379 -8.09 -8.60 -24.89
N SER A 380 -9.09 -8.72 -24.02
CA SER A 380 -10.19 -9.69 -24.14
C SER A 380 -11.56 -9.06 -24.39
N PHE A 381 -11.79 -7.83 -23.90
CA PHE A 381 -13.09 -7.16 -23.99
C PHE A 381 -13.04 -5.90 -24.88
N PRO A 382 -13.98 -5.77 -25.84
CA PRO A 382 -14.28 -4.49 -26.50
C PRO A 382 -14.67 -3.39 -25.51
N SER A 383 -14.43 -2.14 -25.87
CA SER A 383 -14.63 -0.96 -25.00
C SER A 383 -16.11 -0.65 -24.68
N ASP A 384 -17.05 -1.24 -25.41
CA ASP A 384 -18.50 -1.17 -25.16
C ASP A 384 -19.04 -2.33 -24.31
N HIS A 385 -18.22 -3.35 -24.03
CA HIS A 385 -18.62 -4.55 -23.27
C HIS A 385 -18.84 -4.23 -21.78
N ILE A 386 -19.81 -4.89 -21.15
CA ILE A 386 -20.18 -4.60 -19.75
C ILE A 386 -19.04 -4.89 -18.77
N VAL A 387 -18.27 -5.97 -18.98
CA VAL A 387 -17.15 -6.32 -18.09
C VAL A 387 -16.05 -5.28 -18.19
N TYR A 388 -15.79 -4.75 -19.40
CA TYR A 388 -14.87 -3.62 -19.61
C TYR A 388 -15.37 -2.35 -18.91
N LYS A 389 -16.64 -1.96 -19.15
CA LYS A 389 -17.26 -0.76 -18.57
C LYS A 389 -17.27 -0.76 -17.04
N ILE A 390 -17.40 -1.94 -16.43
CA ILE A 390 -17.28 -2.12 -14.97
C ILE A 390 -15.82 -2.03 -14.52
N LEU A 391 -14.89 -2.76 -15.14
CA LEU A 391 -13.54 -2.98 -14.59
C LEU A 391 -12.52 -1.88 -14.91
N GLU A 392 -12.60 -1.19 -16.05
CA GLU A 392 -11.58 -0.23 -16.48
C GLU A 392 -11.26 0.91 -15.47
N PRO A 393 -12.19 1.43 -14.64
CA PRO A 393 -11.90 2.46 -13.64
C PRO A 393 -11.04 2.01 -12.44
N HIS A 394 -10.59 0.75 -12.40
CA HIS A 394 -10.09 0.08 -11.19
C HIS A 394 -8.62 -0.40 -11.31
N TYR A 395 -7.75 0.16 -12.17
CA TYR A 395 -6.49 -0.50 -12.58
C TYR A 395 -5.19 0.37 -12.66
N GLU A 396 -4.15 0.13 -11.80
CA GLU A 396 -2.76 0.65 -11.99
C GLU A 396 -1.60 -0.40 -11.72
N ARG A 397 -0.30 -0.05 -11.43
CA ARG A 397 0.91 -0.91 -11.80
C ARG A 397 2.27 -0.84 -10.99
N GLN A 398 3.18 -1.84 -11.18
CA GLN A 398 4.66 -1.94 -10.83
C GLN A 398 5.06 -2.22 -9.33
N THR A 399 6.25 -2.73 -8.84
CA THR A 399 7.63 -3.20 -9.30
C THR A 399 8.21 -4.41 -8.46
N TYR A 400 8.98 -5.41 -8.99
CA TYR A 400 9.15 -6.79 -8.40
C TYR A 400 10.54 -7.29 -7.86
N ASP A 401 10.56 -8.38 -7.04
CA ASP A 401 11.44 -9.58 -7.21
C ASP A 401 10.99 -10.86 -6.44
N TYR A 402 11.10 -10.93 -5.09
CA TYR A 402 10.49 -11.95 -4.17
C TYR A 402 9.01 -12.24 -4.52
N LEU A 403 8.40 -11.17 -5.03
CA LEU A 403 7.07 -11.03 -5.59
C LEU A 403 6.75 -12.04 -6.70
N LEU A 404 7.72 -12.57 -7.46
CA LEU A 404 7.49 -13.65 -8.45
C LEU A 404 7.04 -14.97 -7.79
N SER A 405 7.53 -15.28 -6.60
CA SER A 405 7.08 -16.44 -5.82
C SER A 405 5.68 -16.18 -5.23
N SER A 406 5.43 -14.96 -4.75
CA SER A 406 4.09 -14.54 -4.28
C SER A 406 3.04 -14.64 -5.39
N TYR A 407 3.34 -14.06 -6.56
CA TYR A 407 2.48 -13.99 -7.73
C TYR A 407 1.99 -15.37 -8.18
N ARG A 408 2.92 -16.32 -8.31
CA ARG A 408 2.63 -17.70 -8.74
C ARG A 408 1.83 -18.50 -7.73
N ASN A 409 1.88 -18.13 -6.45
CA ASN A 409 1.14 -18.78 -5.38
C ASN A 409 -0.17 -18.06 -5.03
N PHE A 410 -0.51 -16.95 -5.69
CA PHE A 410 -1.77 -16.24 -5.46
C PHE A 410 -2.96 -17.15 -5.80
N ASN A 411 -3.84 -17.35 -4.82
CA ASN A 411 -5.00 -18.22 -4.95
C ASN A 411 -6.27 -17.40 -5.17
N TRP A 412 -6.59 -17.10 -6.43
CA TRP A 412 -7.68 -16.19 -6.82
C TRP A 412 -9.02 -16.51 -6.14
N THR A 413 -9.45 -17.77 -6.16
CA THR A 413 -10.73 -18.20 -5.58
C THR A 413 -10.65 -18.48 -4.08
N GLY A 414 -9.47 -18.85 -3.56
CA GLY A 414 -9.20 -18.93 -2.12
C GLY A 414 -9.21 -17.57 -1.43
N ASN A 415 -8.78 -16.52 -2.13
CA ASN A 415 -8.69 -15.16 -1.63
C ASN A 415 -10.00 -14.35 -1.73
N TYR A 416 -11.05 -14.90 -2.34
CA TYR A 416 -12.41 -14.34 -2.21
C TYR A 416 -12.74 -14.15 -0.72
N VAL A 417 -13.20 -12.96 -0.31
CA VAL A 417 -13.36 -12.60 1.12
C VAL A 417 -14.10 -13.65 1.96
N PRO A 418 -15.25 -14.22 1.52
CA PRO A 418 -15.91 -15.32 2.22
C PRO A 418 -15.01 -16.55 2.42
N THR A 419 -14.34 -16.99 1.36
CA THR A 419 -13.45 -18.15 1.35
C THR A 419 -12.24 -17.93 2.25
N SER A 420 -11.58 -16.77 2.13
CA SER A 420 -10.39 -16.42 2.92
C SER A 420 -10.70 -16.34 4.40
N LEU A 421 -11.77 -15.61 4.79
CA LEU A 421 -12.17 -15.50 6.20
C LEU A 421 -12.50 -16.87 6.80
N ILE A 422 -13.31 -17.70 6.12
CA ILE A 422 -13.67 -19.03 6.62
C ILE A 422 -12.44 -19.94 6.70
N THR A 423 -11.58 -19.96 5.67
CA THR A 423 -10.39 -20.83 5.61
C THR A 423 -9.34 -20.46 6.66
N ARG A 424 -9.18 -19.16 6.95
CA ARG A 424 -8.32 -18.65 8.03
C ARG A 424 -8.94 -18.81 9.43
N GLY A 425 -10.18 -19.30 9.53
CA GLY A 425 -10.85 -19.60 10.79
C GLY A 425 -11.58 -18.41 11.43
N PHE A 426 -12.17 -17.55 10.61
CA PHE A 426 -13.05 -16.45 11.00
C PHE A 426 -14.44 -16.65 10.35
N PRO A 427 -15.32 -17.49 10.95
CA PRO A 427 -16.62 -17.81 10.36
C PRO A 427 -17.49 -16.56 10.18
N LEU A 428 -18.11 -16.40 9.00
CA LEU A 428 -18.93 -15.23 8.70
C LEU A 428 -20.13 -15.06 9.64
N SER A 429 -20.66 -16.16 10.19
CA SER A 429 -21.66 -16.15 11.25
C SER A 429 -21.15 -15.43 12.50
N SER A 430 -20.02 -15.90 13.05
CA SER A 430 -19.35 -15.29 14.21
C SER A 430 -18.88 -13.84 13.97
N LEU A 431 -18.48 -13.49 12.75
CA LEU A 431 -18.12 -12.11 12.41
C LEU A 431 -19.32 -11.16 12.39
N ASN A 432 -20.51 -11.65 12.03
CA ASN A 432 -21.73 -10.83 11.92
C ASN A 432 -22.63 -10.89 13.17
N ASP A 433 -22.43 -11.88 14.04
CA ASP A 433 -23.06 -11.92 15.36
C ASP A 433 -22.51 -10.78 16.25
N LYS A 434 -23.42 -10.06 16.93
CA LYS A 434 -23.05 -9.03 17.91
C LYS A 434 -22.91 -9.57 19.33
N SER A 435 -23.30 -10.83 19.57
CA SER A 435 -23.12 -11.54 20.85
C SER A 435 -21.81 -12.35 20.89
N ASP A 436 -21.28 -12.79 19.74
CA ASP A 436 -19.99 -13.48 19.66
C ASP A 436 -18.82 -12.50 19.80
N ARG A 437 -18.46 -12.21 21.05
CA ARG A 437 -17.41 -11.24 21.38
C ARG A 437 -16.03 -11.60 20.86
N ARG A 438 -15.75 -12.87 20.50
CA ARG A 438 -14.40 -13.33 20.13
C ARG A 438 -13.74 -12.53 19.01
N PHE A 439 -14.52 -11.94 18.11
CA PHE A 439 -14.00 -11.23 16.93
C PHE A 439 -14.31 -9.72 16.93
N HIS A 440 -14.78 -9.12 18.03
CA HIS A 440 -15.13 -7.69 18.04
C HIS A 440 -13.92 -6.78 17.72
N ASN A 441 -12.73 -7.17 18.14
CA ASN A 441 -11.47 -6.48 17.86
C ASN A 441 -10.93 -6.70 16.43
N TYR A 442 -11.54 -7.56 15.61
CA TYR A 442 -11.13 -7.83 14.23
C TYR A 442 -11.95 -6.99 13.23
N ALA A 443 -11.87 -5.66 13.35
CA ALA A 443 -12.69 -4.73 12.57
C ALA A 443 -12.52 -4.91 11.05
N TYR A 444 -11.31 -5.22 10.55
CA TYR A 444 -11.09 -5.58 9.14
C TYR A 444 -11.98 -6.74 8.70
N GLY A 445 -11.95 -7.87 9.41
CA GLY A 445 -12.74 -9.06 9.05
C GLY A 445 -14.24 -8.80 9.09
N LYS A 446 -14.72 -8.08 10.11
CA LYS A 446 -16.13 -7.68 10.22
C LYS A 446 -16.55 -6.77 9.05
N ASN A 447 -15.76 -5.74 8.75
CA ASN A 447 -16.04 -4.77 7.68
C ASN A 447 -16.01 -5.43 6.29
N MET A 448 -15.00 -6.27 6.01
CA MET A 448 -14.92 -7.05 4.76
C MET A 448 -16.11 -7.99 4.58
N SER A 449 -16.56 -8.66 5.65
CA SER A 449 -17.74 -9.55 5.60
C SER A 449 -19.05 -8.82 5.24
N ILE A 450 -19.13 -7.51 5.49
CA ILE A 450 -20.25 -6.64 5.13
C ILE A 450 -20.09 -6.10 3.70
N LEU A 451 -18.86 -5.73 3.29
CA LEU A 451 -18.60 -5.06 2.03
C LEU A 451 -18.63 -6.00 0.81
N TRP A 452 -18.09 -7.21 0.92
CA TRP A 452 -18.09 -8.16 -0.20
C TRP A 452 -19.51 -8.48 -0.71
N PRO A 453 -20.52 -8.76 0.15
CA PRO A 453 -21.92 -8.90 -0.30
C PRO A 453 -22.56 -7.64 -0.92
N ILE A 454 -22.00 -6.44 -0.69
CA ILE A 454 -22.48 -5.19 -1.32
C ILE A 454 -21.90 -5.10 -2.74
N LEU A 455 -20.58 -5.27 -2.87
CA LEU A 455 -19.90 -5.29 -4.17
C LEU A 455 -20.47 -6.39 -5.08
N PHE A 456 -20.67 -7.61 -4.57
CA PHE A 456 -21.26 -8.72 -5.30
C PHE A 456 -22.67 -8.39 -5.84
N LYS A 457 -23.53 -7.77 -5.02
CA LYS A 457 -24.89 -7.36 -5.44
C LYS A 457 -24.86 -6.26 -6.49
N PHE A 458 -23.95 -5.30 -6.37
CA PHE A 458 -23.75 -4.27 -7.38
C PHE A 458 -23.31 -4.87 -8.72
N VAL A 459 -22.26 -5.69 -8.72
CA VAL A 459 -21.73 -6.37 -9.91
C VAL A 459 -22.80 -7.25 -10.55
N SER A 460 -23.50 -8.08 -9.77
CA SER A 460 -24.60 -8.93 -10.26
C SER A 460 -25.71 -8.09 -10.92
N SER A 461 -26.10 -6.97 -10.30
CA SER A 461 -27.10 -6.04 -10.84
C SER A 461 -26.66 -5.39 -12.16
N MET A 462 -25.38 -5.07 -12.31
CA MET A 462 -24.79 -4.54 -13.54
C MET A 462 -24.75 -5.60 -14.65
N LEU A 463 -24.28 -6.82 -14.35
CA LEU A 463 -24.22 -7.92 -15.31
C LEU A 463 -25.61 -8.33 -15.82
N ALA A 464 -26.63 -8.30 -14.95
CA ALA A 464 -28.02 -8.58 -15.27
C ALA A 464 -28.67 -7.59 -16.27
N THR A 465 -28.02 -6.49 -16.64
CA THR A 465 -28.49 -5.63 -17.75
C THR A 465 -28.04 -6.12 -19.13
N TYR A 466 -27.15 -7.12 -19.21
CA TYR A 466 -26.64 -7.69 -20.47
C TYR A 466 -26.83 -9.21 -20.57
N TYR A 467 -26.63 -9.95 -19.49
CA TYR A 467 -26.81 -11.41 -19.44
C TYR A 467 -28.16 -11.78 -18.84
N THR A 468 -28.89 -12.72 -19.46
CA THR A 468 -30.18 -13.21 -18.93
C THR A 468 -30.05 -14.47 -18.07
N GLY A 469 -28.88 -15.13 -18.12
CA GLY A 469 -28.50 -16.25 -17.28
C GLY A 469 -27.20 -16.90 -17.75
N ASP A 470 -26.80 -18.00 -17.10
CA ASP A 470 -25.53 -18.71 -17.36
C ASP A 470 -25.35 -19.10 -18.83
N ALA A 471 -26.44 -19.43 -19.52
CA ALA A 471 -26.42 -19.80 -20.93
C ALA A 471 -25.93 -18.66 -21.84
N ASP A 472 -25.91 -17.40 -21.40
CA ASP A 472 -25.33 -16.29 -22.16
C ASP A 472 -23.84 -16.12 -21.82
N VAL A 473 -23.46 -16.19 -20.54
CA VAL A 473 -22.06 -16.16 -20.08
C VAL A 473 -21.26 -17.32 -20.69
N ALA A 474 -21.83 -18.53 -20.73
CA ALA A 474 -21.20 -19.71 -21.31
C ALA A 474 -21.00 -19.66 -22.84
N LYS A 475 -21.63 -18.69 -23.53
CA LYS A 475 -21.43 -18.40 -24.97
C LYS A 475 -20.50 -17.20 -25.20
N ASP A 476 -20.17 -16.44 -24.16
CA ASP A 476 -19.38 -15.22 -24.28
C ASP A 476 -17.91 -15.54 -24.59
N THR A 477 -17.52 -15.27 -25.85
CA THR A 477 -16.16 -15.50 -26.33
C THR A 477 -15.15 -14.52 -25.73
N CYS A 478 -15.58 -13.36 -25.23
CA CYS A 478 -14.71 -12.40 -24.55
C CYS A 478 -14.42 -12.87 -23.11
N VAL A 479 -15.44 -13.33 -22.37
CA VAL A 479 -15.26 -13.91 -21.02
C VAL A 479 -14.38 -15.15 -21.05
N SER A 480 -14.60 -16.07 -22.00
CA SER A 480 -13.73 -17.24 -22.15
C SER A 480 -12.32 -16.88 -22.63
N THR A 481 -12.15 -15.83 -23.45
CA THR A 481 -10.82 -15.30 -23.82
C THR A 481 -10.10 -14.69 -22.62
N TRP A 482 -10.81 -13.97 -21.74
CA TRP A 482 -10.24 -13.39 -20.51
C TRP A 482 -9.71 -14.48 -19.57
N CYS A 483 -10.48 -15.55 -19.35
CA CYS A 483 -10.03 -16.71 -18.58
C CYS A 483 -8.75 -17.33 -19.18
N ASN A 484 -8.67 -17.43 -20.52
CA ASN A 484 -7.51 -17.99 -21.22
C ASN A 484 -6.28 -17.07 -21.17
N GLU A 485 -6.43 -15.75 -21.36
CA GLU A 485 -5.33 -14.78 -21.25
C GLU A 485 -4.81 -14.70 -19.80
N MET A 486 -5.68 -14.83 -18.77
CA MET A 486 -5.27 -14.91 -17.35
C MET A 486 -4.52 -16.20 -17.02
N GLN A 487 -5.02 -17.36 -17.45
CA GLN A 487 -4.40 -18.67 -17.19
C GLN A 487 -3.13 -18.93 -18.04
N SER A 488 -2.90 -18.15 -19.11
CA SER A 488 -1.84 -18.42 -20.09
C SER A 488 -0.42 -18.29 -19.49
N PRO A 489 0.48 -19.26 -19.73
CA PRO A 489 1.92 -19.12 -19.44
C PRO A 489 2.61 -17.94 -20.13
N MET A 490 2.02 -17.46 -21.25
CA MET A 490 2.47 -16.30 -22.02
C MET A 490 1.55 -15.07 -21.85
N GLY A 491 0.62 -15.14 -20.90
CA GLY A 491 -0.25 -14.04 -20.47
C GLY A 491 -0.13 -13.87 -18.95
N GLY A 492 -1.26 -13.79 -18.25
CA GLY A 492 -1.31 -13.50 -16.81
C GLY A 492 -0.71 -14.55 -15.87
N GLN A 493 -0.37 -15.76 -16.33
CA GLN A 493 0.22 -16.85 -15.52
C GLN A 493 -0.59 -17.27 -14.26
N MET A 494 -1.84 -16.85 -14.10
CA MET A 494 -2.69 -17.17 -12.95
C MET A 494 -3.48 -18.46 -13.17
N SER A 495 -2.87 -19.59 -12.82
CA SER A 495 -3.50 -20.92 -12.89
C SER A 495 -4.76 -21.07 -12.02
N THR A 496 -4.87 -20.26 -10.97
CA THR A 496 -5.98 -20.26 -9.99
C THR A 496 -7.18 -19.40 -10.42
N PHE A 497 -7.05 -18.58 -11.47
CA PHE A 497 -8.14 -17.76 -12.02
C PHE A 497 -9.27 -18.66 -12.55
N PRO A 498 -10.56 -18.38 -12.27
CA PRO A 498 -11.67 -19.28 -12.58
C PRO A 498 -11.90 -19.50 -14.09
N ARG A 499 -12.47 -20.66 -14.46
CA ARG A 499 -13.01 -20.92 -15.80
C ARG A 499 -14.51 -20.58 -15.83
N ILE A 500 -14.80 -19.29 -15.98
CA ILE A 500 -16.14 -18.72 -15.87
C ILE A 500 -17.10 -19.31 -16.91
N ARG A 501 -18.25 -19.82 -16.47
CA ARG A 501 -19.38 -20.26 -17.33
C ARG A 501 -20.74 -19.77 -16.83
N THR A 502 -20.85 -19.38 -15.57
CA THR A 502 -22.08 -18.93 -14.90
C THR A 502 -22.03 -17.44 -14.54
N LEU A 503 -23.19 -16.86 -14.29
CA LEU A 503 -23.33 -15.48 -13.83
C LEU A 503 -22.70 -15.26 -12.45
N ASP A 504 -22.77 -16.25 -11.55
CA ASP A 504 -22.16 -16.17 -10.22
C ASP A 504 -20.62 -16.28 -10.28
N GLU A 505 -20.06 -17.12 -11.16
CA GLU A 505 -18.59 -17.15 -11.38
C GLU A 505 -18.10 -15.81 -11.96
N LEU A 506 -18.82 -15.23 -12.92
CA LEU A 506 -18.48 -13.92 -13.50
C LEU A 506 -18.59 -12.80 -12.46
N THR A 507 -19.66 -12.84 -11.65
CA THR A 507 -19.88 -11.88 -10.56
C THR A 507 -18.76 -11.98 -9.52
N ASN A 508 -18.37 -13.18 -9.07
CA ASN A 508 -17.29 -13.36 -8.11
C ASN A 508 -15.93 -12.90 -8.67
N ALA A 509 -15.61 -13.22 -9.93
CA ALA A 509 -14.35 -12.79 -10.54
C ALA A 509 -14.23 -11.26 -10.62
N ILE A 510 -15.29 -10.57 -11.05
CA ILE A 510 -15.32 -9.10 -11.15
C ILE A 510 -15.38 -8.45 -9.75
N THR A 511 -16.09 -9.07 -8.79
CA THR A 511 -16.10 -8.63 -7.39
C THR A 511 -14.71 -8.72 -6.77
N MET A 512 -13.92 -9.75 -7.12
CA MET A 512 -12.53 -9.88 -6.66
C MET A 512 -11.65 -8.74 -7.20
N CYS A 513 -11.75 -8.40 -8.49
CA CYS A 513 -11.01 -7.27 -9.04
C CYS A 513 -11.32 -5.96 -8.30
N ILE A 514 -12.61 -5.63 -8.12
CA ILE A 514 -13.03 -4.39 -7.40
C ILE A 514 -12.62 -4.45 -5.93
N HIS A 515 -12.67 -5.63 -5.29
CA HIS A 515 -12.22 -5.82 -3.91
C HIS A 515 -10.71 -5.57 -3.74
N ILE A 516 -9.89 -6.05 -4.67
CA ILE A 516 -8.44 -5.78 -4.71
C ILE A 516 -8.21 -4.27 -4.86
N ALA A 517 -8.78 -3.69 -5.92
CA ALA A 517 -8.58 -2.30 -6.34
C ALA A 517 -8.94 -1.26 -5.29
N SER A 518 -9.99 -1.54 -4.52
CA SER A 518 -10.60 -0.56 -3.61
C SER A 518 -10.38 -0.95 -2.14
N PRO A 519 -11.22 -1.78 -1.48
CA PRO A 519 -11.13 -1.96 -0.04
C PRO A 519 -9.93 -2.77 0.46
N GLN A 520 -9.39 -3.71 -0.31
CA GLN A 520 -8.22 -4.48 0.14
C GLN A 520 -6.99 -3.60 0.16
N HIS A 521 -6.72 -2.91 -0.95
CA HIS A 521 -5.64 -1.94 -1.04
C HIS A 521 -5.73 -0.85 0.05
N ASN A 522 -6.88 -0.18 0.20
CA ASN A 522 -7.12 0.79 1.27
C ASN A 522 -6.81 0.23 2.67
N ALA A 523 -7.27 -1.00 2.96
CA ALA A 523 -7.15 -1.61 4.27
C ALA A 523 -5.70 -1.97 4.68
N ILE A 524 -4.78 -2.09 3.72
CA ILE A 524 -3.37 -2.47 3.96
C ILE A 524 -2.37 -1.36 3.66
N ASN A 525 -2.71 -0.39 2.81
CA ASN A 525 -1.89 0.79 2.53
C ASN A 525 -2.13 1.91 3.57
N TYR A 526 -3.38 2.34 3.78
CA TYR A 526 -3.64 3.53 4.63
C TYR A 526 -3.21 3.39 6.11
N PRO A 527 -3.08 2.19 6.72
CA PRO A 527 -2.46 2.04 8.03
C PRO A 527 -0.94 2.26 8.07
N GLN A 528 -0.21 2.11 6.96
CA GLN A 528 1.26 2.01 6.97
C GLN A 528 1.92 3.18 7.70
N ASN A 529 1.58 4.42 7.34
CA ASN A 529 2.22 5.58 7.96
C ASN A 529 1.99 5.68 9.48
N TYR A 530 0.90 5.12 10.02
CA TYR A 530 0.71 5.05 11.48
C TYR A 530 1.62 3.99 12.14
N TYR A 531 1.75 2.80 11.54
CA TYR A 531 2.44 1.66 12.16
C TYR A 531 3.95 1.57 11.82
N MET A 532 4.40 2.15 10.71
CA MET A 532 5.72 1.89 10.11
C MET A 532 6.62 3.13 9.99
N SER A 533 6.10 4.35 10.13
CA SER A 533 6.94 5.56 10.24
C SER A 533 7.84 5.53 11.49
N PHE A 534 7.34 4.92 12.57
CA PHE A 534 8.11 4.68 13.79
C PHE A 534 8.85 3.35 13.72
N ILE A 535 10.07 3.40 13.20
CA ILE A 535 10.96 2.24 12.95
C ILE A 535 11.12 1.28 14.15
N PRO A 536 11.15 1.72 15.43
CA PRO A 536 11.24 0.79 16.57
C PRO A 536 10.01 -0.12 16.75
N ASN A 537 8.83 0.23 16.22
CA ASN A 537 7.68 -0.67 16.19
C ASN A 537 7.84 -1.72 15.08
N LYS A 538 7.92 -1.29 13.81
CA LYS A 538 7.91 -2.19 12.64
C LYS A 538 9.09 -1.87 11.69
N PRO A 539 10.32 -2.31 12.01
CA PRO A 539 11.50 -2.06 11.18
C PRO A 539 11.53 -2.98 9.95
N PRO A 540 12.11 -2.55 8.81
CA PRO A 540 12.11 -3.35 7.57
C PRO A 540 13.15 -4.48 7.57
N SER A 541 14.16 -4.41 8.44
CA SER A 541 15.27 -5.37 8.54
C SER A 541 16.09 -5.09 9.78
N LEU A 542 16.74 -6.12 10.33
CA LEU A 542 17.65 -5.99 11.47
C LEU A 542 19.05 -5.61 11.00
N GLN A 543 19.83 -4.92 11.84
CA GLN A 543 21.23 -4.54 11.57
C GLN A 543 22.26 -5.43 12.29
N GLN A 544 21.82 -6.47 13.01
CA GLN A 544 22.67 -7.47 13.65
C GLN A 544 22.24 -8.89 13.27
N PRO A 545 23.16 -9.87 13.27
CA PRO A 545 22.81 -11.28 13.20
C PRO A 545 21.88 -11.67 14.36
N LEU A 546 20.94 -12.58 14.08
CA LEU A 546 20.05 -13.13 15.11
C LEU A 546 20.86 -13.91 16.17
N PRO A 547 20.42 -13.93 17.45
CA PRO A 547 21.10 -14.70 18.48
C PRO A 547 21.02 -16.20 18.17
N GLY A 548 22.17 -16.88 18.08
CA GLY A 548 22.25 -18.30 17.70
C GLY A 548 21.74 -19.31 18.74
N SER A 549 21.10 -18.87 19.84
CA SER A 549 20.47 -19.75 20.84
C SER A 549 19.49 -18.97 21.72
N LEU A 550 18.52 -19.67 22.31
CA LEU A 550 17.61 -19.09 23.31
C LEU A 550 18.38 -18.51 24.51
N SER A 551 19.41 -19.21 25.01
CA SER A 551 20.23 -18.73 26.12
C SER A 551 21.01 -17.45 25.79
N ALA A 552 21.28 -17.17 24.52
CA ALA A 552 21.86 -15.90 24.08
C ALA A 552 20.79 -14.80 24.02
N LEU A 553 19.62 -15.06 23.42
CA LEU A 553 18.47 -14.16 23.40
C LEU A 553 18.05 -13.72 24.81
N GLN A 554 17.97 -14.66 25.77
CA GLN A 554 17.59 -14.40 27.16
C GLN A 554 18.53 -13.44 27.91
N ARG A 555 19.70 -13.09 27.35
CA ARG A 555 20.63 -12.10 27.94
C ARG A 555 20.52 -10.71 27.29
N TYR A 556 19.68 -10.55 26.28
CA TYR A 556 19.51 -9.26 25.58
C TYR A 556 18.99 -8.18 26.52
N LYS A 557 19.48 -6.97 26.32
CA LYS A 557 19.10 -5.72 26.99
C LYS A 557 18.68 -4.70 25.94
N GLU A 558 18.23 -3.52 26.39
CA GLU A 558 17.89 -2.38 25.53
C GLU A 558 18.94 -2.13 24.44
N VAL A 559 20.22 -2.10 24.80
CA VAL A 559 21.34 -1.84 23.88
C VAL A 559 21.43 -2.87 22.74
N ASP A 560 21.08 -4.13 22.97
CA ASP A 560 21.10 -5.16 21.94
C ASP A 560 19.95 -4.97 20.94
N VAL A 561 18.78 -4.53 21.42
CA VAL A 561 17.63 -4.17 20.56
C VAL A 561 17.90 -2.89 19.77
N ILE A 562 18.48 -1.87 20.41
CA ILE A 562 18.89 -0.61 19.78
C ILE A 562 19.95 -0.86 18.68
N ASN A 563 20.96 -1.68 18.96
CA ASN A 563 22.00 -2.04 17.98
C ASN A 563 21.47 -2.81 16.76
N SER A 564 20.31 -3.47 16.89
CA SER A 564 19.62 -4.17 15.81
C SER A 564 18.70 -3.28 14.97
N LEU A 565 18.41 -2.05 15.40
CA LEU A 565 17.69 -1.05 14.61
C LEU A 565 18.66 -0.23 13.73
N PRO A 566 18.19 0.42 12.65
CA PRO A 566 19.01 1.28 11.78
C PRO A 566 19.40 2.63 12.41
N VAL A 567 19.60 2.70 13.73
CA VAL A 567 20.04 3.93 14.42
C VAL A 567 21.40 4.43 13.92
N ASN A 568 22.28 3.53 13.48
CA ASN A 568 23.59 3.86 12.93
C ASN A 568 23.62 3.90 11.39
N ASP A 569 22.47 3.76 10.71
CA ASP A 569 22.35 3.97 9.27
C ASP A 569 21.16 4.92 8.96
N PRO A 570 21.39 6.24 9.04
CA PRO A 570 20.35 7.24 8.81
C PRO A 570 19.69 7.14 7.42
N SER A 571 20.41 6.63 6.41
CA SER A 571 19.85 6.41 5.07
C SER A 571 18.72 5.37 5.12
N VAL A 572 18.96 4.26 5.82
CA VAL A 572 17.94 3.22 6.03
C VAL A 572 16.79 3.73 6.89
N TRP A 573 17.06 4.48 7.96
CA TRP A 573 15.98 5.04 8.79
C TRP A 573 15.08 5.97 7.98
N ILE A 574 15.66 6.93 7.25
CA ILE A 574 14.89 7.91 6.47
C ILE A 574 14.10 7.19 5.37
N GLN A 575 14.71 6.29 4.60
CA GLN A 575 14.01 5.54 3.54
C GLN A 575 12.87 4.69 4.08
N ALA A 576 13.10 3.97 5.19
CA ALA A 576 12.10 3.10 5.80
C ALA A 576 10.91 3.85 6.41
N SER A 577 11.12 5.07 6.89
CA SER A 577 10.06 5.90 7.46
C SER A 577 9.34 6.74 6.39
N GLN A 578 10.04 7.18 5.34
CA GLN A 578 9.47 7.92 4.21
C GLN A 578 8.65 7.06 3.25
N LEU A 579 8.96 5.76 3.09
CA LEU A 579 8.22 4.86 2.20
C LEU A 579 6.72 4.76 2.58
N PRO A 580 6.32 4.45 3.83
CA PRO A 580 4.93 4.52 4.30
C PRO A 580 4.22 5.86 4.04
N TYR A 581 4.96 6.97 4.06
CA TYR A 581 4.40 8.30 3.81
C TYR A 581 4.26 8.60 2.32
N LEU A 582 5.12 8.06 1.43
CA LEU A 582 4.83 8.08 0.00
C LEU A 582 3.54 7.32 -0.29
N LEU A 583 3.42 6.12 0.28
CA LEU A 583 2.38 5.14 -0.03
C LEU A 583 1.01 5.48 0.56
N SER A 584 0.92 5.84 1.85
CA SER A 584 -0.35 6.20 2.51
C SER A 584 -0.86 7.60 2.14
N TYR A 585 -0.96 7.93 0.85
CA TYR A 585 -1.64 9.15 0.39
C TYR A 585 -3.13 8.86 0.17
N ARG A 586 -4.00 9.67 0.80
CA ARG A 586 -5.45 9.57 0.61
C ARG A 586 -5.83 10.19 -0.72
N VAL A 587 -6.68 9.49 -1.47
CA VAL A 587 -7.17 9.96 -2.76
C VAL A 587 -8.12 11.16 -2.60
N ALA A 588 -8.36 11.91 -3.66
CA ALA A 588 -9.35 12.99 -3.64
C ALA A 588 -10.78 12.42 -3.59
N GLU A 589 -11.75 13.19 -3.06
CA GLU A 589 -13.15 12.74 -2.85
C GLU A 589 -13.83 12.22 -4.14
N ASP A 590 -13.41 12.71 -5.30
CA ASP A 590 -13.89 12.32 -6.63
C ASP A 590 -13.27 11.02 -7.17
N GLN A 591 -12.19 10.54 -6.57
CA GLN A 591 -11.53 9.26 -6.89
C GLN A 591 -11.96 8.11 -5.97
N THR A 592 -13.09 8.26 -5.28
CA THR A 592 -13.60 7.27 -4.30
C THR A 592 -14.60 6.29 -4.93
N LEU A 593 -14.78 5.11 -4.35
CA LEU A 593 -15.83 4.16 -4.73
C LEU A 593 -17.23 4.80 -4.65
N SER A 594 -17.44 5.68 -3.67
CA SER A 594 -18.65 6.50 -3.55
C SER A 594 -18.79 7.54 -4.65
N ALA A 595 -17.71 8.11 -5.17
CA ALA A 595 -17.74 9.00 -6.34
C ALA A 595 -17.98 8.24 -7.65
N TYR A 596 -17.33 7.09 -7.85
CA TYR A 596 -17.62 6.18 -8.95
C TYR A 596 -19.12 5.84 -9.02
N ALA A 597 -19.75 5.52 -7.89
CA ALA A 597 -21.18 5.24 -7.84
C ALA A 597 -22.06 6.48 -8.13
N ARG A 598 -21.58 7.71 -7.85
CA ARG A 598 -22.25 8.96 -8.28
C ARG A 598 -22.09 9.19 -9.79
N GLU A 599 -20.87 9.07 -10.32
CA GLU A 599 -20.59 9.21 -11.76
C GLU A 599 -21.38 8.18 -12.57
N LEU A 600 -21.40 6.91 -12.13
CA LEU A 600 -22.12 5.84 -12.80
C LEU A 600 -23.63 6.11 -12.86
N ARG A 601 -24.23 6.66 -11.80
CA ARG A 601 -25.63 7.12 -11.82
C ARG A 601 -25.81 8.25 -12.83
N ASP A 602 -24.99 9.30 -12.76
CA ASP A 602 -25.20 10.53 -13.54
C ASP A 602 -24.84 10.34 -15.04
N ALA A 603 -23.90 9.46 -15.36
CA ALA A 603 -23.53 9.07 -16.71
C ALA A 603 -24.67 8.41 -17.49
N THR A 604 -25.68 7.85 -16.81
CA THR A 604 -26.89 7.30 -17.46
C THR A 604 -27.83 8.39 -18.00
N ILE A 605 -27.68 9.62 -17.52
CA ILE A 605 -28.46 10.80 -17.96
C ILE A 605 -27.72 11.55 -19.09
N ASN A 606 -26.40 11.36 -19.20
CA ASN A 606 -25.55 12.03 -20.19
C ASN A 606 -25.55 11.29 -21.55
N PRO A 607 -26.09 11.88 -22.64
CA PRO A 607 -26.11 11.27 -23.97
C PRO A 607 -24.72 11.18 -24.66
N ARG A 608 -23.63 11.50 -23.95
CA ARG A 608 -22.23 11.27 -24.34
C ARG A 608 -21.42 10.56 -23.24
N GLY A 609 -22.06 9.98 -22.23
CA GLY A 609 -21.41 9.25 -21.15
C GLY A 609 -20.91 7.86 -21.57
N ARG A 610 -20.18 7.17 -20.67
CA ARG A 610 -19.64 5.81 -20.87
C ARG A 610 -20.69 4.76 -21.32
N PHE A 611 -21.96 4.98 -20.98
CA PHE A 611 -23.10 4.10 -21.31
C PHE A 611 -24.01 4.67 -22.42
N ALA A 612 -23.49 5.61 -23.22
CA ALA A 612 -24.18 6.16 -24.39
C ALA A 612 -23.51 5.63 -25.68
N GLY A 613 -24.08 4.59 -26.28
CA GLY A 613 -23.57 4.01 -27.53
C GLY A 613 -24.60 3.16 -28.30
N PRO A 614 -24.34 2.85 -29.59
CA PRO A 614 -25.26 2.07 -30.43
C PRO A 614 -25.42 0.63 -29.94
N GLY A 615 -26.40 0.39 -29.07
CA GLY A 615 -26.66 -0.91 -28.43
C GLY A 615 -27.11 -0.78 -26.97
N ASP A 616 -26.83 0.35 -26.31
CA ASP A 616 -27.30 0.63 -24.96
C ASP A 616 -28.71 1.21 -25.01
N THR A 617 -29.70 0.31 -24.99
CA THR A 617 -31.12 0.67 -24.91
C THR A 617 -31.43 1.33 -23.56
N GLY A 618 -32.41 2.24 -23.52
CA GLY A 618 -32.77 2.95 -22.28
C GLY A 618 -33.12 2.05 -21.10
N ARG A 619 -33.53 0.79 -21.32
CA ARG A 619 -33.73 -0.22 -20.25
C ARG A 619 -32.42 -0.64 -19.59
N ARG A 620 -31.30 -0.71 -20.33
CA ARG A 620 -29.95 -0.99 -19.78
C ARG A 620 -29.46 0.20 -18.96
N THR A 621 -29.53 1.39 -19.55
CA THR A 621 -29.18 2.69 -18.94
C THR A 621 -29.90 2.88 -17.60
N GLU A 622 -31.21 2.64 -17.56
CA GLU A 622 -32.03 2.69 -16.34
C GLU A 622 -31.74 1.53 -15.36
N GLY A 623 -31.26 0.38 -15.83
CA GLY A 623 -30.76 -0.70 -14.97
C GLY A 623 -29.47 -0.33 -14.24
N VAL A 624 -28.50 0.22 -14.98
CA VAL A 624 -27.22 0.74 -14.46
C VAL A 624 -27.46 1.83 -13.41
N ARG A 625 -28.39 2.77 -13.68
CA ARG A 625 -28.75 3.86 -12.75
C ARG A 625 -29.20 3.31 -11.40
N ARG A 626 -30.09 2.31 -11.39
CA ARG A 626 -30.57 1.67 -10.15
C ARG A 626 -29.49 0.87 -9.43
N ALA A 627 -28.58 0.21 -10.15
CA ALA A 627 -27.45 -0.50 -9.55
C ALA A 627 -26.52 0.49 -8.81
N ALA A 628 -26.22 1.63 -9.44
CA ALA A 628 -25.42 2.71 -8.86
C ALA A 628 -26.09 3.36 -7.63
N GLU A 629 -27.39 3.68 -7.72
CA GLU A 629 -28.16 4.22 -6.60
C GLU A 629 -28.26 3.23 -5.42
N LYS A 630 -28.37 1.93 -5.71
CA LYS A 630 -28.39 0.90 -4.66
C LYS A 630 -27.02 0.72 -4.02
N LEU A 631 -25.93 0.83 -4.79
CA LEU A 631 -24.57 0.82 -4.26
C LEU A 631 -24.35 2.00 -3.31
N LEU A 632 -24.72 3.23 -3.69
CA LEU A 632 -24.63 4.41 -2.81
C LEU A 632 -25.34 4.19 -1.47
N LEU A 633 -26.59 3.72 -1.50
CA LEU A 633 -27.38 3.46 -0.29
C LEU A 633 -26.74 2.38 0.60
N ASP A 634 -26.18 1.33 0.00
CA ASP A 634 -25.52 0.25 0.75
C ASP A 634 -24.15 0.66 1.31
N LEU A 635 -23.40 1.53 0.60
CA LEU A 635 -22.16 2.13 1.11
C LEU A 635 -22.43 3.07 2.29
N ASP A 636 -23.48 3.89 2.24
CA ASP A 636 -23.93 4.71 3.39
C ASP A 636 -24.25 3.84 4.61
N VAL A 637 -24.88 2.67 4.41
CA VAL A 637 -25.17 1.70 5.48
C VAL A 637 -23.88 1.03 5.97
N ALA A 638 -22.93 0.73 5.07
CA ALA A 638 -21.65 0.14 5.42
C ALA A 638 -20.79 1.10 6.27
N ALA A 639 -20.70 2.39 5.90
CA ALA A 639 -19.96 3.41 6.66
C ALA A 639 -20.40 3.46 8.13
N ARG A 640 -21.72 3.50 8.37
CA ARG A 640 -22.30 3.46 9.73
C ARG A 640 -21.91 2.17 10.48
N LYS A 641 -21.98 1.01 9.82
CA LYS A 641 -21.59 -0.27 10.43
C LYS A 641 -20.09 -0.41 10.68
N PHE A 642 -19.23 0.18 9.85
CA PHE A 642 -17.79 0.16 10.04
C PHE A 642 -17.39 1.04 11.23
N LYS A 643 -18.07 2.19 11.37
CA LYS A 643 -17.99 3.01 12.58
C LYS A 643 -18.47 2.25 13.81
N GLU A 644 -19.64 1.59 13.78
CA GLU A 644 -20.11 0.73 14.87
C GLU A 644 -19.09 -0.37 15.24
N ASN A 645 -18.48 -1.04 14.25
CA ASN A 645 -17.48 -2.08 14.49
C ASN A 645 -16.19 -1.50 15.13
N SER A 646 -15.77 -0.30 14.71
CA SER A 646 -14.61 0.40 15.25
C SER A 646 -14.85 0.89 16.69
N GLU A 647 -16.02 1.46 16.97
CA GLU A 647 -16.43 1.93 18.30
C GLU A 647 -16.75 0.78 19.28
N ALA A 648 -16.96 -0.44 18.77
CA ALA A 648 -17.21 -1.63 19.59
C ALA A 648 -15.95 -2.41 20.01
N MET A 649 -14.74 -2.00 19.61
CA MET A 649 -13.49 -2.67 20.00
C MET A 649 -13.13 -2.43 21.49
N SER A 650 -12.24 -3.26 22.06
CA SER A 650 -11.73 -3.10 23.44
C SER A 650 -11.10 -1.72 23.65
N GLU A 651 -11.29 -1.16 24.84
CA GLU A 651 -10.74 0.14 25.22
C GLU A 651 -9.22 0.20 25.02
N GLY A 652 -8.74 1.32 24.46
CA GLY A 652 -7.32 1.53 24.19
C GLY A 652 -6.84 0.98 22.84
N ILE A 653 -7.66 0.27 22.06
CA ILE A 653 -7.37 -0.04 20.65
C ILE A 653 -7.51 1.23 19.80
N ALA A 654 -6.66 1.38 18.76
CA ALA A 654 -6.74 2.51 17.83
C ALA A 654 -7.96 2.37 16.89
N PRO A 655 -8.80 3.41 16.71
CA PRO A 655 -9.98 3.33 15.85
C PRO A 655 -9.66 2.96 14.38
N TYR A 656 -10.43 2.04 13.81
CA TYR A 656 -10.19 1.47 12.48
C TYR A 656 -11.10 2.10 11.42
N TYR A 657 -10.71 3.27 10.91
CA TYR A 657 -11.47 4.05 9.91
C TYR A 657 -10.90 3.99 8.48
N VAL A 658 -9.87 3.18 8.21
CA VAL A 658 -9.22 3.11 6.87
C VAL A 658 -10.10 2.48 5.77
N MET A 659 -11.20 1.84 6.16
CA MET A 659 -12.18 1.22 5.26
C MET A 659 -13.45 2.06 5.05
N ASP A 660 -13.53 3.30 5.53
CA ASP A 660 -14.73 4.13 5.34
C ASP A 660 -15.06 4.28 3.83
N PRO A 661 -16.28 3.95 3.37
CA PRO A 661 -16.69 4.11 1.97
C PRO A 661 -16.55 5.53 1.37
N GLY A 662 -16.43 6.57 2.20
CA GLY A 662 -16.05 7.92 1.77
C GLY A 662 -14.57 8.09 1.46
N GLU A 663 -13.72 7.16 1.89
CA GLU A 663 -12.25 7.17 1.80
C GLU A 663 -11.70 6.00 0.96
N LEU A 664 -12.54 5.02 0.61
CA LEU A 664 -12.19 3.92 -0.28
C LEU A 664 -11.89 4.44 -1.69
N ALA A 665 -10.64 4.31 -2.14
CA ALA A 665 -10.23 4.64 -3.51
C ALA A 665 -11.00 3.80 -4.54
N VAL A 666 -11.16 4.29 -5.76
CA VAL A 666 -11.74 3.52 -6.86
C VAL A 666 -10.74 2.49 -7.41
N SER A 667 -9.46 2.84 -7.49
CA SER A 667 -8.36 1.99 -7.98
C SER A 667 -7.15 2.03 -7.05
N VAL A 668 -6.23 1.08 -7.21
CA VAL A 668 -4.85 1.28 -6.76
C VAL A 668 -4.27 2.43 -7.58
N LEU A 669 -3.69 3.44 -6.92
CA LEU A 669 -3.03 4.59 -7.57
C LEU A 669 -1.58 4.76 -7.12
N ILE A 670 -1.27 4.35 -5.89
CA ILE A 670 0.01 4.50 -5.18
C ILE A 670 0.21 3.26 -4.34
#